data_AF-A0A5B2Z6P9-F1
#
_entry.id   AF-A0A5B2Z6P9-F1
#
_cell.length_a   1.000
_cell.length_b   1.000
_cell.length_c   1.000
_cell.angle_alpha   90.00
_cell.angle_beta   90.00
_cell.angle_gamma   90.00
#
_symmetry.space_group_name_H-M   'P 1'
#
loop_
_entity.id
_entity.type
_entity.pdbx_description
1 polymer ?
#
loop_
_entity_poly.entity_id
_entity_poly.type
_entity_poly.pdbx_seq_one_letter_code
_entity_poly.pdbx_strand_id
1 'polypeptide(L)'
;MTKPIEKVRIDFSFRREVFFVIVGAMVGGVLMMLPDTIYGIISQGNYHTVWIIFGHVVGVYSQYTVLAGILIHFVTALSIGIVLGVFLYKTGLLEISKPVNGLLYGLFTATVVFLFWAIPVQQFILDPETSKTLVSMNPGLTEQQVLENIHKNLVIALVQSFIRNLIFGISLGLVSSYLTIKLGKRFRCPRCNISFSRIDLMNKHLSQIHSEKIPQIRIVILGGGFGGIEALKKLQRDFENEIQVDITIVNKDNFFLFTPMLHEVVSGMIETSHIAVPIRSFCKRARFIEAEVENIDTVKKIIYLKNRVIGGRTMQNRNGNNSSEQDVDPFNHFKICYDYLLFGLGGKTNYHGNEKLKQVTFSMKSLEDANLIRSHIISTLEQADILDNNNPTEYRRKRNLLRYVIVGGGFSGVETAGEINEFVRGCIKEFYHSIDISEIEIVLVNSGPKIIPEMDERLGAFALKELRKNGVNVLLSNRVHNIQRGSIVKTNESLFVHNTIDRSPLATYYSISKENDSIDETSLYVYLGDQDNISTYTVIWTAGVTTENVLESVTLGKDRKGRLLTNEFLQVGSSENVFAVGDCASIIDPQTGLPCPPTAQHAIRQGEIAGKNIASLVKYELTQKYTLLERFDYKTRGTMATVGKRKGVGVIFGIKILGIVAWFIWRTFYLNKIPSRAHKFRVIVDWTTDTIFGRDIARLKTPVELISRSSERI
;
A
#
# COMPACT_ATOMS: atom_id res chain seq x y z
N MET A 1 45.07 14.76 39.75
CA MET A 1 44.14 15.23 38.69
C MET A 1 44.93 15.44 37.41
N THR A 2 45.07 14.41 36.58
CA THR A 2 45.68 14.49 35.25
C THR A 2 44.55 14.63 34.23
N LYS A 3 44.41 15.82 33.61
CA LYS A 3 43.51 16.00 32.46
C LYS A 3 43.95 15.01 31.36
N PRO A 4 43.04 14.20 30.81
CA PRO A 4 43.39 13.36 29.67
C PRO A 4 43.68 14.27 28.48
N ILE A 5 44.81 14.01 27.84
CA ILE A 5 45.24 14.64 26.60
C ILE A 5 44.15 14.40 25.55
N GLU A 6 43.51 15.46 25.05
CA GLU A 6 42.67 15.40 23.87
C GLU A 6 43.55 14.93 22.70
N LYS A 7 43.45 13.64 22.35
CA LYS A 7 43.96 13.15 21.07
C LYS A 7 43.18 13.87 19.98
N VAL A 8 43.82 14.85 19.35
CA VAL A 8 43.37 15.41 18.07
C VAL A 8 43.33 14.28 17.06
N ARG A 9 42.14 13.69 16.86
CA ARG A 9 41.89 12.71 15.80
C ARG A 9 41.78 13.48 14.49
N ILE A 10 42.83 13.46 13.69
CA ILE A 10 42.75 13.85 12.29
C ILE A 10 42.12 12.68 11.52
N ASP A 11 40.82 12.78 11.28
CA ASP A 11 40.04 11.82 10.50
C ASP A 11 40.14 12.16 9.01
N PHE A 12 40.94 11.40 8.27
CA PHE A 12 41.06 11.50 6.80
C PHE A 12 39.99 10.71 6.05
N SER A 13 38.98 10.14 6.72
CA SER A 13 37.87 9.52 6.01
C SER A 13 37.03 10.63 5.36
N PHE A 14 37.09 10.71 4.02
CA PHE A 14 36.14 11.53 3.26
C PHE A 14 34.73 11.07 3.63
N ARG A 15 34.02 11.89 4.40
CA ARG A 15 32.65 11.58 4.81
C ARG A 15 31.77 11.45 3.56
N ARG A 16 30.83 10.51 3.58
CA ARG A 16 29.97 10.20 2.42
C ARG A 16 29.19 11.42 1.94
N GLU A 17 28.88 12.34 2.84
CA GLU A 17 28.23 13.61 2.55
C GLU A 17 29.07 14.47 1.59
N VAL A 18 30.40 14.51 1.77
CA VAL A 18 31.32 15.17 0.83
C VAL A 18 31.28 14.47 -0.54
N PHE A 19 31.28 13.13 -0.54
CA PHE A 19 31.12 12.36 -1.77
C PHE A 19 29.78 12.63 -2.48
N PHE A 20 28.68 12.79 -1.74
CA PHE A 20 27.37 13.11 -2.32
C PHE A 20 27.35 14.52 -2.92
N VAL A 21 28.01 15.49 -2.29
CA VAL A 21 28.20 16.84 -2.85
C VAL A 21 29.03 16.80 -4.12
N ILE A 22 30.08 15.97 -4.17
CA ILE A 22 30.88 15.76 -5.39
C ILE A 22 30.01 15.20 -6.53
N VAL A 23 29.24 14.14 -6.27
CA VAL A 23 28.34 13.57 -7.28
C VAL A 23 27.28 14.59 -7.71
N GLY A 24 26.73 15.35 -6.76
CA GLY A 24 25.80 16.44 -7.04
C GLY A 24 26.41 17.51 -7.94
N ALA A 25 27.66 17.91 -7.69
CA ALA A 25 28.38 18.88 -8.49
C ALA A 25 28.65 18.36 -9.91
N MET A 26 29.03 17.09 -10.07
CA MET A 26 29.21 16.49 -11.40
C MET A 26 27.90 16.47 -12.19
N VAL A 27 26.79 16.04 -11.57
CA VAL A 27 25.47 16.04 -12.23
C VAL A 27 25.03 17.46 -12.55
N GLY A 28 25.21 18.40 -11.62
CA GLY A 28 24.94 19.82 -11.86
C GLY A 28 25.76 20.40 -13.00
N GLY A 29 27.03 20.00 -13.12
CA GLY A 29 27.93 20.40 -14.21
C GLY A 29 27.45 19.92 -15.58
N VAL A 30 26.82 18.75 -15.65
CA VAL A 30 26.16 18.28 -16.89
C VAL A 30 24.88 19.06 -17.16
N LEU A 31 24.01 19.18 -16.15
CA LEU A 31 22.70 19.82 -16.29
C LEU A 31 22.80 21.31 -16.64
N MET A 32 23.84 22.01 -16.20
CA MET A 32 24.02 23.43 -16.56
C MET A 32 24.33 23.65 -18.05
N MET A 33 24.81 22.63 -18.77
CA MET A 33 25.15 22.71 -20.19
C MET A 33 24.00 22.27 -21.11
N LEU A 34 22.97 21.64 -20.55
CA LEU A 34 21.84 21.07 -21.28
C LEU A 34 21.02 22.11 -22.06
N PRO A 35 20.67 23.29 -21.51
CA PRO A 35 19.93 24.31 -22.25
C PRO A 35 20.66 24.75 -23.53
N ASP A 36 21.97 25.03 -23.43
CA ASP A 36 22.79 25.49 -24.55
C ASP A 36 22.96 24.37 -25.59
N THR A 37 23.10 23.12 -25.14
CA THR A 37 23.18 21.95 -26.02
C THR A 37 21.87 21.74 -26.80
N ILE A 38 20.73 21.79 -26.11
CA ILE A 38 19.41 21.64 -26.72
C ILE A 38 19.15 22.78 -27.70
N TYR A 39 19.44 24.03 -27.31
CA TYR A 39 19.28 25.18 -28.18
C TYR A 39 20.15 25.08 -29.44
N GLY A 40 21.41 24.67 -29.30
CA GLY A 40 22.32 24.44 -30.43
C GLY A 40 21.80 23.38 -31.41
N ILE A 41 21.26 22.27 -30.89
CA ILE A 41 20.65 21.22 -31.73
C ILE A 41 19.42 21.73 -32.47
N ILE A 42 18.50 22.41 -31.77
CA ILE A 42 17.24 22.91 -32.36
C ILE A 42 17.52 23.99 -33.42
N SER A 43 18.48 24.88 -33.14
CA SER A 43 18.83 25.98 -34.05
C SER A 43 19.75 25.58 -35.20
N GLN A 44 20.12 24.29 -35.32
CA GLN A 44 21.17 23.81 -36.23
C GLN A 44 22.50 24.56 -36.09
N GLY A 45 22.75 25.12 -34.90
CA GLY A 45 23.98 25.82 -34.56
C GLY A 45 25.10 24.87 -34.11
N ASN A 46 26.31 25.40 -33.99
CA ASN A 46 27.46 24.64 -33.52
C ASN A 46 27.41 24.42 -31.99
N TYR A 47 26.69 23.38 -31.56
CA TYR A 47 26.59 22.97 -30.15
C TYR A 47 27.94 22.53 -29.54
N HIS A 48 28.96 22.28 -30.38
CA HIS A 48 30.32 21.93 -29.95
C HIS A 48 31.20 23.15 -29.61
N THR A 49 30.82 24.37 -30.01
CA THR A 49 31.71 25.54 -29.90
C THR A 49 32.16 25.80 -28.47
N VAL A 50 31.28 25.67 -27.48
CA VAL A 50 31.63 25.86 -26.07
C VAL A 50 32.67 24.84 -25.59
N TRP A 51 32.54 23.59 -26.02
CA TRP A 51 33.51 22.54 -25.70
C TRP A 51 34.85 22.76 -26.41
N ILE A 52 34.84 23.31 -27.62
CA ILE A 52 36.07 23.67 -28.33
C ILE A 52 36.82 24.76 -27.57
N ILE A 53 36.12 25.83 -27.15
CA ILE A 53 36.69 26.92 -26.34
C ILE A 53 37.32 26.36 -25.07
N PHE A 54 36.62 25.48 -24.33
CA PHE A 54 37.17 24.86 -23.13
C PHE A 54 38.41 23.99 -23.41
N GLY A 55 38.46 23.30 -24.55
CA GLY A 55 39.66 22.54 -24.96
C GLY A 55 40.85 23.44 -25.29
N HIS A 56 40.61 24.59 -25.92
CA HIS A 56 41.65 25.58 -26.20
C HIS A 56 42.17 26.26 -24.92
N VAL A 57 41.33 26.49 -23.90
CA VAL A 57 41.76 27.00 -22.59
C VAL A 57 42.85 26.13 -21.95
N VAL A 58 42.86 24.82 -22.23
CA VAL A 58 43.89 23.88 -21.76
C VAL A 58 44.95 23.56 -22.82
N GLY A 59 45.02 24.35 -23.90
CA GLY A 59 46.05 24.27 -24.93
C GLY A 59 45.89 23.11 -25.92
N VAL A 60 44.72 22.48 -26.01
CA VAL A 60 44.49 21.35 -26.93
C VAL A 60 43.88 21.86 -28.23
N TYR A 61 44.68 21.93 -29.30
CA TYR A 61 44.26 22.35 -30.65
C TYR A 61 44.33 21.17 -31.64
N SER A 62 43.48 20.15 -31.45
CA SER A 62 43.51 18.91 -32.25
C SER A 62 42.11 18.31 -32.43
N GLN A 63 41.99 17.16 -33.08
CA GLN A 63 40.71 16.43 -33.15
C GLN A 63 40.14 16.04 -31.77
N TYR A 64 40.95 16.08 -30.70
CA TYR A 64 40.53 15.78 -29.33
C TYR A 64 40.06 17.01 -28.54
N THR A 65 40.01 18.21 -29.13
CA THR A 65 39.70 19.46 -28.40
C THR A 65 38.34 19.42 -27.70
N VAL A 66 37.29 18.88 -28.34
CA VAL A 66 35.97 18.74 -27.71
C VAL A 66 36.02 17.84 -26.49
N LEU A 67 36.73 16.71 -26.58
CA LEU A 67 36.90 15.78 -25.47
C LEU A 67 37.68 16.43 -24.30
N ALA A 68 38.74 17.17 -24.62
CA ALA A 68 39.50 17.92 -23.63
C ALA A 68 38.64 18.98 -22.92
N GLY A 69 37.78 19.69 -23.67
CA GLY A 69 36.84 20.66 -23.14
C GLY A 69 35.79 20.04 -22.21
N ILE A 70 35.26 18.88 -22.57
CA ILE A 70 34.36 18.13 -21.70
C ILE A 70 35.10 17.71 -20.42
N LEU A 71 36.30 17.18 -20.55
CA LEU A 71 37.09 16.69 -19.41
C LEU A 71 37.43 17.80 -18.42
N ILE A 72 37.91 18.96 -18.88
CA ILE A 72 38.25 20.08 -18.00
C ILE A 72 37.03 20.62 -17.25
N HIS A 73 35.85 20.63 -17.88
CA HIS A 73 34.61 21.02 -17.23
C HIS A 73 34.22 20.03 -16.11
N PHE A 74 34.34 18.73 -16.35
CA PHE A 74 34.12 17.71 -15.32
C PHE A 74 35.11 17.82 -14.16
N VAL A 75 36.39 18.04 -14.46
CA VAL A 75 37.44 18.25 -13.44
C VAL A 75 37.15 19.49 -12.61
N THR A 76 36.67 20.57 -13.25
CA THR A 76 36.27 21.80 -12.56
C THR A 76 35.08 21.55 -11.64
N ALA A 77 34.02 20.90 -12.14
CA ALA A 77 32.86 20.54 -11.33
C ALA A 77 33.22 19.63 -10.15
N LEU A 78 34.10 18.64 -10.36
CA LEU A 78 34.65 17.78 -9.32
C LEU A 78 35.41 18.58 -8.25
N SER A 79 36.27 19.50 -8.67
CA SER A 79 37.09 20.34 -7.77
C SER A 79 36.22 21.26 -6.92
N ILE A 80 35.24 21.92 -7.54
CA ILE A 80 34.24 22.73 -6.84
C ILE A 80 33.46 21.88 -5.84
N GLY A 81 33.01 20.68 -6.24
CA GLY A 81 32.31 19.74 -5.37
C GLY A 81 33.15 19.29 -4.16
N ILE A 82 34.45 19.03 -4.34
CA ILE A 82 35.37 18.69 -3.24
C ILE A 82 35.46 19.85 -2.25
N VAL A 83 35.76 21.06 -2.73
CA VAL A 83 35.94 22.25 -1.87
C VAL A 83 34.67 22.56 -1.10
N LEU A 84 33.52 22.60 -1.78
CA LEU A 84 32.23 22.91 -1.16
C LEU A 84 31.77 21.81 -0.22
N GLY A 85 32.01 20.54 -0.55
CA GLY A 85 31.70 19.41 0.31
C GLY A 85 32.54 19.44 1.59
N VAL A 86 33.84 19.73 1.49
CA VAL A 86 34.72 19.89 2.66
C VAL A 86 34.30 21.11 3.50
N PHE A 87 33.93 22.23 2.86
CA PHE A 87 33.42 23.41 3.55
C PHE A 87 32.13 23.12 4.31
N LEU A 88 31.14 22.48 3.65
CA LEU A 88 29.90 22.03 4.27
C LEU A 88 30.18 21.14 5.48
N TYR A 89 31.11 20.19 5.33
CA TYR A 89 31.49 19.29 6.41
C TYR A 89 32.12 20.02 7.59
N LYS A 90 33.09 20.92 7.36
CA LYS A 90 33.82 21.61 8.42
C LYS A 90 32.96 22.63 9.16
N THR A 91 32.06 23.29 8.46
CA THR A 91 31.20 24.34 9.05
C THR A 91 29.95 23.77 9.72
N GLY A 92 29.49 22.59 9.30
CA GLY A 92 28.22 22.04 9.75
C GLY A 92 27.00 22.89 9.34
N LEU A 93 27.19 23.84 8.43
CA LEU A 93 26.15 24.74 7.94
C LEU A 93 25.14 23.94 7.11
N LEU A 94 23.87 23.92 7.53
CA LEU A 94 22.75 23.28 6.84
C LEU A 94 22.80 21.73 6.80
N GLU A 95 21.81 21.12 7.45
CA GLU A 95 21.62 19.66 7.43
C GLU A 95 21.01 19.22 6.08
N ILE A 96 21.86 18.93 5.08
CA ILE A 96 21.41 18.61 3.69
C ILE A 96 20.60 17.31 3.56
N SER A 97 20.45 16.54 4.65
CA SER A 97 19.51 15.41 4.74
C SER A 97 18.04 15.83 4.52
N LYS A 98 17.73 17.12 4.70
CA LYS A 98 16.40 17.70 4.42
C LYS A 98 16.39 18.30 3.01
N PRO A 99 15.43 17.95 2.12
CA PRO A 99 15.40 18.47 0.75
C PRO A 99 15.41 20.01 0.67
N VAL A 100 14.71 20.68 1.59
CA VAL A 100 14.68 22.14 1.68
C VAL A 100 16.06 22.72 2.00
N ASN A 101 16.78 22.11 2.95
CA ASN A 101 18.15 22.52 3.28
C ASN A 101 19.12 22.22 2.15
N GLY A 102 18.93 21.10 1.45
CA GLY A 102 19.68 20.78 0.23
C GLY A 102 19.49 21.84 -0.85
N LEU A 103 18.25 22.28 -1.08
CA LEU A 103 17.95 23.37 -2.01
C LEU A 103 18.59 24.69 -1.58
N LEU A 104 18.47 25.08 -0.31
CA LEU A 104 19.09 26.30 0.24
C LEU A 104 20.61 26.27 0.10
N TYR A 105 21.23 25.13 0.41
CA TYR A 105 22.67 24.93 0.22
C TYR A 105 23.06 25.05 -1.26
N GLY A 106 22.24 24.48 -2.15
CA GLY A 106 22.41 24.60 -3.60
C GLY A 106 22.32 26.04 -4.10
N LEU A 107 21.35 26.82 -3.62
CA LEU A 107 21.18 28.24 -3.96
C LEU A 107 22.37 29.07 -3.45
N PHE A 108 22.79 28.86 -2.20
CA PHE A 108 23.99 29.50 -1.65
C PHE A 108 25.24 29.19 -2.48
N THR A 109 25.40 27.91 -2.82
CA THR A 109 26.49 27.44 -3.68
C THR A 109 26.46 28.10 -5.06
N ALA A 110 25.29 28.18 -5.71
CA ALA A 110 25.13 28.84 -7.00
C ALA A 110 25.59 30.30 -6.93
N THR A 111 25.18 31.03 -5.89
CA THR A 111 25.58 32.43 -5.69
C THR A 111 27.10 32.56 -5.50
N VAL A 112 27.71 31.74 -4.65
CA VAL A 112 29.15 31.80 -4.38
C VAL A 112 29.96 31.45 -5.63
N VAL A 113 29.62 30.35 -6.31
CA VAL A 113 30.30 29.93 -7.54
C VAL A 113 30.12 30.96 -8.65
N PHE A 114 28.92 31.54 -8.80
CA PHE A 114 28.69 32.57 -9.80
C PHE A 114 29.56 33.82 -9.56
N LEU A 115 29.53 34.37 -8.34
CA LEU A 115 30.21 35.62 -8.01
C LEU A 115 31.73 35.50 -7.99
N PHE A 116 32.25 34.43 -7.38
CA PHE A 116 33.69 34.30 -7.09
C PHE A 116 34.45 33.38 -8.05
N TRP A 117 33.76 32.64 -8.91
CA TRP A 117 34.38 31.76 -9.90
C TRP A 117 33.92 32.07 -11.32
N ALA A 118 32.62 31.99 -11.61
CA ALA A 118 32.11 32.08 -12.97
C ALA A 118 32.35 33.45 -13.62
N ILE A 119 32.11 34.56 -12.89
CA ILE A 119 32.35 35.90 -13.42
C ILE A 119 33.85 36.12 -13.73
N PRO A 120 34.80 35.91 -12.79
CA PRO A 120 36.22 36.04 -13.08
C PRO A 120 36.70 35.14 -14.22
N VAL A 121 36.30 33.86 -14.22
CA VAL A 121 36.70 32.91 -15.27
C VAL A 121 36.15 33.33 -16.63
N GLN A 122 34.90 33.81 -16.69
CA GLN A 122 34.33 34.31 -17.94
C GLN A 122 35.15 35.48 -18.48
N GLN A 123 35.38 36.51 -17.65
CA GLN A 123 36.02 37.75 -18.10
C GLN A 123 37.51 37.59 -18.43
N PHE A 124 38.25 36.84 -17.62
CA PHE A 124 39.71 36.78 -17.73
C PHE A 124 40.23 35.58 -18.52
N ILE A 125 39.41 34.53 -18.71
CA ILE A 125 39.84 33.29 -19.36
C ILE A 125 38.98 33.01 -20.60
N LEU A 126 37.66 32.92 -20.44
CA LEU A 126 36.79 32.47 -21.52
C LEU A 126 36.57 33.53 -22.60
N ASP A 127 36.37 34.79 -22.25
CA ASP A 127 36.12 35.86 -23.25
C ASP A 127 37.32 36.04 -24.20
N PRO A 128 38.58 36.14 -23.74
CA PRO A 128 39.74 36.20 -24.62
C PRO A 128 39.86 34.96 -25.53
N GLU A 129 39.66 33.76 -24.98
CA GLU A 129 39.82 32.52 -25.75
C GLU A 129 38.67 32.29 -26.73
N THR A 130 37.46 32.74 -26.38
CA THR A 130 36.30 32.77 -27.27
C THR A 130 36.58 33.66 -28.48
N SER A 131 37.14 34.85 -28.25
CA SER A 131 37.50 35.77 -29.33
C SER A 131 38.47 35.14 -30.33
N LYS A 132 39.60 34.59 -29.83
CA LYS A 132 40.59 33.89 -30.66
C LYS A 132 40.00 32.71 -31.42
N THR A 133 39.18 31.90 -30.74
CA THR A 133 38.56 30.71 -31.33
C THR A 133 37.59 31.10 -32.44
N LEU A 134 36.74 32.10 -32.24
CA LEU A 134 35.78 32.55 -33.25
C LEU A 134 36.46 33.16 -34.48
N VAL A 135 37.53 33.95 -34.29
CA VAL A 135 38.35 34.48 -35.40
C VAL A 135 39.00 33.34 -36.18
N SER A 136 39.52 32.31 -35.50
CA SER A 136 40.11 31.14 -36.17
C SER A 136 39.10 30.33 -36.99
N MET A 137 37.83 30.33 -36.58
CA MET A 137 36.74 29.63 -37.29
C MET A 137 36.11 30.45 -38.41
N ASN A 138 36.22 31.79 -38.36
CA ASN A 138 35.69 32.70 -39.37
C ASN A 138 36.68 33.84 -39.66
N PRO A 139 37.57 33.68 -40.66
CA PRO A 139 38.61 34.65 -40.99
C PRO A 139 38.10 36.04 -41.41
N GLY A 140 36.79 36.18 -41.66
CA GLY A 140 36.15 37.46 -41.98
C GLY A 140 35.86 38.36 -40.75
N LEU A 141 36.10 37.87 -39.53
CA LEU A 141 35.92 38.62 -38.28
C LEU A 141 37.27 39.07 -37.73
N THR A 142 37.38 40.33 -37.31
CA THR A 142 38.54 40.79 -36.53
C THR A 142 38.33 40.53 -35.04
N GLU A 143 39.41 40.31 -34.30
CA GLU A 143 39.35 40.10 -32.83
C GLU A 143 38.66 41.28 -32.12
N GLN A 144 38.88 42.50 -32.62
CA GLN A 144 38.24 43.72 -32.11
C GLN A 144 36.72 43.72 -32.32
N GLN A 145 36.24 43.30 -33.50
CA GLN A 145 34.79 43.18 -33.77
C GLN A 145 34.11 42.15 -32.88
N VAL A 146 34.79 41.04 -32.59
CA VAL A 146 34.26 39.98 -31.71
C VAL A 146 34.19 40.46 -30.25
N LEU A 147 35.25 41.10 -29.74
CA LEU A 147 35.27 41.66 -28.39
C LEU A 147 34.22 42.75 -28.19
N GLU A 148 34.01 43.66 -29.16
CA GLU A 148 32.94 44.66 -29.10
C GLU A 148 31.55 44.02 -29.01
N ASN A 149 31.31 42.94 -29.76
CA ASN A 149 30.05 42.20 -29.71
C ASN A 149 29.85 41.45 -28.39
N ILE A 150 30.92 40.90 -27.80
CA ILE A 150 30.88 40.30 -26.46
C ILE A 150 30.51 41.37 -25.42
N HIS A 151 31.14 42.54 -25.46
CA HIS A 151 30.85 43.63 -24.53
C HIS A 151 29.44 44.19 -24.67
N LYS A 152 28.92 44.36 -25.89
CA LYS A 152 27.53 44.79 -26.13
C LYS A 152 26.51 43.84 -25.53
N ASN A 153 26.82 42.53 -25.49
CA ASN A 153 25.93 41.50 -24.96
C ASN A 153 26.28 41.07 -23.52
N LEU A 154 27.15 41.80 -22.82
CA LEU A 154 27.67 41.42 -21.50
C LEU A 154 26.54 41.15 -20.49
N VAL A 155 25.50 42.00 -20.47
CA VAL A 155 24.37 41.82 -19.55
C VAL A 155 23.63 40.51 -19.83
N ILE A 156 23.37 40.20 -21.10
CA ILE A 156 22.69 38.97 -21.52
C ILE A 156 23.55 37.75 -21.16
N ALA A 157 24.86 37.82 -21.42
CA ALA A 157 25.81 36.77 -21.08
C ALA A 157 25.89 36.52 -19.56
N LEU A 158 25.87 37.59 -18.75
CA LEU A 158 25.84 37.49 -17.29
C LEU A 158 24.53 36.87 -16.77
N VAL A 159 23.37 37.23 -17.35
CA VAL A 159 22.07 36.63 -17.01
C VAL A 159 22.06 35.14 -17.37
N GLN A 160 22.53 34.77 -18.56
CA GLN A 160 22.63 33.37 -18.97
C GLN A 160 23.59 32.58 -18.06
N SER A 161 24.74 33.17 -17.73
CA SER A 161 25.70 32.58 -16.80
C SER A 161 25.09 32.40 -15.40
N PHE A 162 24.32 33.37 -14.91
CA PHE A 162 23.59 33.25 -13.65
C PHE A 162 22.58 32.09 -13.69
N ILE A 163 21.77 31.99 -14.75
CA ILE A 163 20.80 30.90 -14.91
C ILE A 163 21.50 29.54 -14.94
N ARG A 164 22.61 29.39 -15.68
CA ARG A 164 23.39 28.14 -15.70
C ARG A 164 23.93 27.76 -14.31
N ASN A 165 24.49 28.72 -13.59
CA ASN A 165 25.01 28.48 -12.24
C ASN A 165 23.88 28.20 -11.23
N LEU A 166 22.69 28.76 -11.44
CA LEU A 166 21.49 28.43 -10.67
C LEU A 166 21.05 26.98 -10.92
N ILE A 167 21.03 26.53 -12.19
CA ILE A 167 20.77 25.12 -12.54
C ILE A 167 21.80 24.20 -11.89
N PHE A 168 23.09 24.56 -11.96
CA PHE A 168 24.17 23.83 -11.29
C PHE A 168 23.91 23.68 -9.80
N GLY A 169 23.69 24.79 -9.08
CA GLY A 169 23.52 24.77 -7.63
C GLY A 169 22.24 24.05 -7.18
N ILE A 170 21.10 24.29 -7.83
CA ILE A 170 19.84 23.58 -7.53
C ILE A 170 20.03 22.07 -7.72
N SER A 171 20.62 21.67 -8.84
CA SER A 171 20.87 20.26 -9.15
C SER A 171 21.82 19.62 -8.14
N LEU A 172 22.92 20.30 -7.83
CA LEU A 172 23.88 19.87 -6.81
C LEU A 172 23.17 19.67 -5.46
N GLY A 173 22.40 20.67 -5.00
CA GLY A 173 21.69 20.63 -3.73
C GLY A 173 20.67 19.48 -3.65
N LEU A 174 19.84 19.32 -4.68
CA LEU A 174 18.81 18.29 -4.73
C LEU A 174 19.40 16.87 -4.85
N VAL A 175 20.39 16.66 -5.72
CA VAL A 175 21.06 15.36 -5.89
C VAL A 175 21.81 14.97 -4.61
N SER A 176 22.56 15.91 -4.03
CA SER A 176 23.29 15.67 -2.77
C SER A 176 22.34 15.32 -1.63
N SER A 177 21.23 16.05 -1.53
CA SER A 177 20.20 15.77 -0.53
C SER A 177 19.56 14.40 -0.74
N TYR A 178 19.19 14.07 -1.98
CA TYR A 178 18.62 12.78 -2.34
C TYR A 178 19.56 11.62 -1.99
N LEU A 179 20.84 11.71 -2.35
CA LEU A 179 21.85 10.70 -2.02
C LEU A 179 22.07 10.62 -0.50
N THR A 180 22.07 11.74 0.21
CA THR A 180 22.16 11.77 1.68
C THR A 180 20.97 11.05 2.33
N ILE A 181 19.75 11.28 1.85
CA ILE A 181 18.52 10.63 2.35
C ILE A 181 18.56 9.12 2.08
N LYS A 182 19.04 8.72 0.90
CA LYS A 182 18.98 7.34 0.42
C LYS A 182 20.14 6.49 0.91
N LEU A 183 21.35 7.05 1.01
CA LEU A 183 22.61 6.33 1.24
C LEU A 183 23.38 6.83 2.48
N GLY A 184 22.91 7.88 3.14
CA GLY A 184 23.50 8.43 4.37
C GLY A 184 23.29 7.53 5.58
N LYS A 185 24.26 7.56 6.50
CA LYS A 185 24.22 6.83 7.78
C LYS A 185 23.38 7.62 8.78
N ARG A 186 22.40 6.99 9.43
CA ARG A 186 21.49 7.67 10.37
C ARG A 186 21.93 7.59 11.83
N PHE A 187 22.77 6.62 12.19
CA PHE A 187 23.08 6.34 13.60
C PHE A 187 24.60 6.25 13.83
N ARG A 188 25.08 6.82 14.95
CA ARG A 188 26.50 6.74 15.35
C ARG A 188 26.60 6.28 16.79
N CYS A 189 27.54 5.38 17.04
CA CYS A 189 27.90 5.00 18.39
C CYS A 189 28.61 6.18 19.10
N PRO A 190 28.12 6.65 20.25
CA PRO A 190 28.73 7.77 20.98
C PRO A 190 30.10 7.42 21.58
N ARG A 191 30.41 6.13 21.77
CA ARG A 191 31.65 5.65 22.41
C ARG A 191 32.82 5.55 21.44
N CYS A 192 32.60 4.93 20.28
CA CYS A 192 33.66 4.61 19.33
C CYS A 192 33.53 5.34 17.98
N ASN A 193 32.47 6.14 17.80
CA ASN A 193 32.17 6.90 16.58
C ASN A 193 31.96 6.03 15.31
N ILE A 194 31.73 4.72 15.48
CA ILE A 194 31.33 3.84 14.38
C ILE A 194 29.89 4.18 13.98
N SER A 195 29.66 4.26 12.68
CA SER A 195 28.37 4.66 12.12
C SER A 195 27.63 3.46 11.51
N PHE A 196 26.33 3.40 11.75
CA PHE A 196 25.45 2.32 11.32
C PHE A 196 24.36 2.84 10.39
N SER A 197 23.97 2.01 9.43
CA SER A 197 22.84 2.27 8.53
C SER A 197 21.50 2.04 9.21
N ARG A 198 21.47 1.19 10.25
CA ARG A 198 20.27 0.86 11.01
C ARG A 198 20.53 0.86 12.52
N ILE A 199 19.51 1.20 13.28
CA ILE A 199 19.59 1.32 14.74
C ILE A 199 19.74 -0.03 15.43
N ASP A 200 19.16 -1.10 14.88
CA ASP A 200 19.31 -2.47 15.39
C ASP A 200 20.77 -2.92 15.37
N LEU A 201 21.50 -2.58 14.30
CA LEU A 201 22.93 -2.87 14.18
C LEU A 201 23.75 -2.04 15.18
N MET A 202 23.39 -0.77 15.38
CA MET A 202 24.04 0.06 16.40
C MET A 202 23.78 -0.49 17.82
N ASN A 203 22.56 -0.93 18.12
CA ASN A 203 22.21 -1.50 19.41
C ASN A 203 22.91 -2.84 19.65
N LYS A 204 23.01 -3.71 18.61
CA LYS A 204 23.86 -4.92 18.67
C LYS A 204 25.31 -4.56 18.94
N HIS A 205 25.83 -3.53 18.29
CA HIS A 205 27.18 -3.04 18.55
C HIS A 205 27.35 -2.52 19.98
N LEU A 206 26.45 -1.68 20.49
CA LEU A 206 26.52 -1.17 21.87
C LEU A 206 26.47 -2.30 22.90
N SER A 207 25.59 -3.28 22.70
CA SER A 207 25.49 -4.42 23.61
C SER A 207 26.67 -5.38 23.53
N GLN A 208 27.19 -5.68 22.34
CA GLN A 208 28.26 -6.66 22.16
C GLN A 208 29.66 -6.09 22.37
N ILE A 209 29.89 -4.82 22.00
CA ILE A 209 31.21 -4.19 22.04
C ILE A 209 31.38 -3.31 23.28
N HIS A 210 30.33 -2.61 23.71
CA HIS A 210 30.38 -1.71 24.86
C HIS A 210 29.75 -2.31 26.13
N SER A 211 29.20 -3.53 26.06
CA SER A 211 28.46 -4.17 27.16
C SER A 211 27.34 -3.30 27.75
N GLU A 212 26.84 -2.33 26.99
CA GLU A 212 25.76 -1.43 27.39
C GLU A 212 24.44 -1.96 26.83
N LYS A 213 23.48 -2.27 27.71
CA LYS A 213 22.08 -2.45 27.34
C LYS A 213 21.34 -1.15 27.60
N ILE A 214 20.94 -0.48 26.53
CA ILE A 214 20.01 0.64 26.63
C ILE A 214 18.62 0.05 26.90
N PRO A 215 17.97 0.33 28.04
CA PRO A 215 16.60 -0.09 28.28
C PRO A 215 15.70 0.44 27.15
N GLN A 216 14.89 -0.45 26.60
CA GLN A 216 13.99 -0.13 25.48
C GLN A 216 12.56 -0.11 25.99
N ILE A 217 11.85 0.99 25.74
CA ILE A 217 10.40 1.03 25.78
C ILE A 217 9.90 0.33 24.50
N ARG A 218 9.17 -0.77 24.67
CA ARG A 218 8.72 -1.64 23.58
C ARG A 218 7.30 -1.29 23.17
N ILE A 219 7.16 -0.82 21.95
CA ILE A 219 5.88 -0.52 21.33
C ILE A 219 5.58 -1.63 20.33
N VAL A 220 4.51 -2.40 20.56
CA VAL A 220 4.07 -3.48 19.67
C VAL A 220 2.77 -3.10 18.97
N ILE A 221 2.75 -3.21 17.65
CA ILE A 221 1.58 -3.00 16.80
C ILE A 221 1.17 -4.37 16.23
N LEU A 222 -0.06 -4.79 16.49
CA LEU A 222 -0.63 -6.03 15.98
C LEU A 222 -1.56 -5.71 14.80
N GLY A 223 -1.16 -6.07 13.59
CA GLY A 223 -1.91 -5.86 12.36
C GLY A 223 -1.30 -4.80 11.44
N GLY A 224 -1.07 -5.19 10.18
CA GLY A 224 -0.49 -4.37 9.11
C GLY A 224 -1.50 -3.69 8.21
N GLY A 225 -2.73 -3.49 8.68
CA GLY A 225 -3.80 -2.80 7.95
C GLY A 225 -3.73 -1.27 8.05
N PHE A 226 -4.82 -0.60 7.66
CA PHE A 226 -4.90 0.88 7.62
C PHE A 226 -4.52 1.55 8.95
N GLY A 227 -5.10 1.13 10.07
CA GLY A 227 -4.82 1.73 11.37
C GLY A 227 -3.41 1.44 11.90
N GLY A 228 -2.95 0.19 11.78
CA GLY A 228 -1.61 -0.21 12.23
C GLY A 228 -0.50 0.49 11.45
N ILE A 229 -0.62 0.61 10.12
CA ILE A 229 0.37 1.29 9.28
C ILE A 229 0.41 2.79 9.56
N GLU A 230 -0.72 3.45 9.79
CA GLU A 230 -0.72 4.88 10.12
C GLU A 230 -0.12 5.17 11.51
N ALA A 231 -0.43 4.32 12.51
CA ALA A 231 0.23 4.41 13.80
C ALA A 231 1.75 4.18 13.68
N LEU A 232 2.17 3.17 12.91
CA LEU A 232 3.57 2.88 12.64
C LEU A 232 4.30 4.08 12.00
N LYS A 233 3.68 4.73 11.01
CA LYS A 233 4.24 5.93 10.36
C LYS A 233 4.41 7.07 11.36
N LYS A 234 3.42 7.31 12.22
CA LYS A 234 3.46 8.34 13.25
C LYS A 234 4.56 8.06 14.28
N LEU A 235 4.59 6.85 14.85
CA LEU A 235 5.56 6.46 15.88
C LEU A 235 7.00 6.51 15.38
N GLN A 236 7.28 5.96 14.20
CA GLN A 236 8.65 5.99 13.65
C GLN A 236 9.14 7.40 13.35
N ARG A 237 8.23 8.32 12.97
CA ARG A 237 8.58 9.74 12.75
C ARG A 237 8.92 10.44 14.06
N ASP A 238 8.12 10.20 15.11
CA ASP A 238 8.30 10.86 16.40
C ASP A 238 9.51 10.33 17.17
N PHE A 239 9.91 9.08 16.93
CA PHE A 239 11.03 8.41 17.57
C PHE A 239 12.17 8.10 16.60
N GLU A 240 12.34 8.86 15.51
CA GLU A 240 13.32 8.55 14.45
C GLU A 240 14.75 8.40 15.00
N ASN A 241 15.13 9.24 15.97
CA ASN A 241 16.46 9.27 16.57
C ASN A 241 16.51 8.70 17.99
N GLU A 242 15.37 8.28 18.55
CA GLU A 242 15.30 7.83 19.94
C GLU A 242 15.73 6.37 20.06
N ILE A 243 16.91 6.15 20.63
CA ILE A 243 17.52 4.82 20.76
C ILE A 243 16.91 3.98 21.87
N GLN A 244 16.12 4.58 22.76
CA GLN A 244 15.43 3.95 23.87
C GLN A 244 14.05 3.41 23.50
N VAL A 245 13.63 3.55 22.23
CA VAL A 245 12.29 3.13 21.78
C VAL A 245 12.42 2.05 20.70
N ASP A 246 11.93 0.86 21.02
CA ASP A 246 11.80 -0.25 20.09
C ASP A 246 10.37 -0.34 19.56
N ILE A 247 10.22 -0.36 18.23
CA ILE A 247 8.92 -0.42 17.56
C ILE A 247 8.89 -1.73 16.79
N THR A 248 7.95 -2.60 17.13
CA THR A 248 7.70 -3.86 16.43
C THR A 248 6.29 -3.85 15.84
N ILE A 249 6.15 -4.19 14.56
CA ILE A 249 4.86 -4.48 13.94
C ILE A 249 4.79 -5.96 13.58
N VAL A 250 3.70 -6.62 13.98
CA VAL A 250 3.41 -8.02 13.71
C VAL A 250 2.22 -8.11 12.77
N ASN A 251 2.32 -8.88 11.69
CA ASN A 251 1.19 -9.16 10.82
C ASN A 251 1.28 -10.57 10.25
N LYS A 252 0.13 -11.20 10.00
CA LYS A 252 0.07 -12.55 9.42
C LYS A 252 0.55 -12.61 7.97
N ASP A 253 0.38 -11.51 7.23
CA ASP A 253 0.82 -11.35 5.85
C ASP A 253 1.99 -10.36 5.79
N ASN A 254 2.90 -10.53 4.84
CA ASN A 254 4.03 -9.61 4.66
C ASN A 254 3.68 -8.29 3.95
N PHE A 255 2.40 -8.07 3.61
CA PHE A 255 1.91 -6.92 2.86
C PHE A 255 0.72 -6.23 3.54
N PHE A 256 0.59 -4.94 3.25
CA PHE A 256 -0.60 -4.13 3.46
C PHE A 256 -1.50 -4.26 2.24
N LEU A 257 -2.78 -4.61 2.46
CA LEU A 257 -3.77 -4.71 1.38
C LEU A 257 -4.60 -3.43 1.28
N PHE A 258 -4.64 -2.83 0.10
CA PHE A 258 -5.53 -1.71 -0.21
C PHE A 258 -6.93 -2.21 -0.57
N THR A 259 -7.69 -2.60 0.46
CA THR A 259 -9.01 -3.25 0.31
C THR A 259 -10.06 -2.50 -0.52
N PRO A 260 -10.09 -1.14 -0.65
CA PRO A 260 -11.12 -0.47 -1.46
C PRO A 260 -11.13 -0.84 -2.94
N MET A 261 -10.02 -1.37 -3.47
CA MET A 261 -9.91 -1.78 -4.88
C MET A 261 -9.97 -3.30 -5.08
N LEU A 262 -10.28 -4.06 -4.03
CA LEU A 262 -10.21 -5.52 -4.08
C LEU A 262 -11.23 -6.13 -5.07
N HIS A 263 -12.36 -5.47 -5.30
CA HIS A 263 -13.35 -5.91 -6.30
C HIS A 263 -12.80 -5.83 -7.74
N GLU A 264 -11.92 -4.87 -8.06
CA GLU A 264 -11.31 -4.76 -9.39
C GLU A 264 -10.27 -5.88 -9.67
N VAL A 265 -9.76 -6.52 -8.60
CA VAL A 265 -8.91 -7.72 -8.74
C VAL A 265 -9.73 -8.94 -9.16
N VAL A 266 -10.99 -9.04 -8.72
CA VAL A 266 -11.90 -10.14 -9.10
C VAL A 266 -12.09 -10.21 -10.61
N SER A 267 -12.15 -9.07 -11.29
CA SER A 267 -12.29 -9.02 -12.74
C SER A 267 -10.97 -9.01 -13.50
N GLY A 268 -9.83 -8.93 -12.81
CA GLY A 268 -8.52 -8.75 -13.43
C GLY A 268 -8.31 -7.36 -14.04
N MET A 269 -9.16 -6.37 -13.71
CA MET A 269 -8.92 -4.98 -14.08
C MET A 269 -7.67 -4.42 -13.38
N ILE A 270 -7.39 -4.90 -12.17
CA ILE A 270 -6.16 -4.61 -11.44
C ILE A 270 -5.45 -5.92 -11.12
N GLU A 271 -4.12 -5.95 -11.31
CA GLU A 271 -3.30 -7.08 -10.92
C GLU A 271 -3.12 -7.15 -9.39
N THR A 272 -3.11 -8.35 -8.84
CA THR A 272 -3.13 -8.62 -7.40
C THR A 272 -2.03 -7.90 -6.61
N SER A 273 -0.79 -7.93 -7.11
CA SER A 273 0.36 -7.31 -6.45
C SER A 273 0.29 -5.79 -6.49
N HIS A 274 -0.47 -5.19 -7.41
CA HIS A 274 -0.56 -3.74 -7.57
C HIS A 274 -1.33 -3.05 -6.44
N ILE A 275 -2.17 -3.77 -5.68
CA ILE A 275 -2.84 -3.26 -4.47
C ILE A 275 -2.27 -3.83 -3.15
N ALA A 276 -1.20 -4.61 -3.20
CA ALA A 276 -0.51 -5.18 -2.04
C ALA A 276 0.89 -4.59 -1.85
N VAL A 277 1.03 -3.72 -0.85
CA VAL A 277 2.30 -3.03 -0.58
C VAL A 277 3.06 -3.77 0.52
N PRO A 278 4.33 -4.21 0.31
CA PRO A 278 5.08 -4.91 1.34
C PRO A 278 5.20 -4.11 2.64
N ILE A 279 4.88 -4.69 3.79
CA ILE A 279 4.94 -4.04 5.12
C ILE A 279 6.34 -3.51 5.40
N ARG A 280 7.36 -4.27 4.96
CA ARG A 280 8.78 -3.89 5.08
C ARG A 280 9.08 -2.54 4.43
N SER A 281 8.35 -2.12 3.40
CA SER A 281 8.53 -0.81 2.77
C SER A 281 8.10 0.36 3.68
N PHE A 282 7.23 0.11 4.66
CA PHE A 282 6.84 1.09 5.68
C PHE A 282 7.78 1.09 6.90
N CYS A 283 8.52 0.01 7.10
CA CYS A 283 9.42 -0.18 8.24
C CYS A 283 10.78 0.48 7.99
N LYS A 284 10.88 1.78 8.30
CA LYS A 284 12.14 2.55 8.18
C LYS A 284 13.11 2.23 9.31
N ARG A 285 12.59 2.07 10.54
CA ARG A 285 13.35 1.66 11.74
C ARG A 285 12.69 0.55 12.54
N ALA A 286 11.37 0.37 12.38
CA ALA A 286 10.63 -0.65 13.10
C ALA A 286 11.03 -2.05 12.65
N ARG A 287 10.95 -3.01 13.58
CA ARG A 287 11.07 -4.43 13.30
C ARG A 287 9.73 -4.94 12.77
N PHE A 288 9.76 -5.63 11.63
CA PHE A 288 8.61 -6.38 11.12
C PHE A 288 8.75 -7.86 11.48
N ILE A 289 7.68 -8.45 12.01
CA ILE A 289 7.54 -9.88 12.26
C ILE A 289 6.34 -10.38 11.45
N GLU A 290 6.59 -11.33 10.56
CA GLU A 290 5.53 -12.08 9.87
C GLU A 290 5.15 -13.27 10.75
N ALA A 291 4.02 -13.18 11.43
CA ALA A 291 3.53 -14.22 12.34
C ALA A 291 2.03 -14.04 12.61
N GLU A 292 1.37 -15.14 12.95
CA GLU A 292 0.00 -15.14 13.45
C GLU A 292 0.00 -14.93 14.97
N VAL A 293 -0.99 -14.20 15.49
CA VAL A 293 -1.15 -13.98 16.93
C VAL A 293 -2.07 -15.05 17.49
N GLU A 294 -1.58 -15.84 18.44
CA GLU A 294 -2.34 -16.94 19.03
C GLU A 294 -3.04 -16.55 20.33
N ASN A 295 -2.36 -15.79 21.17
CA ASN A 295 -2.85 -15.40 22.49
C ASN A 295 -2.19 -14.10 22.95
N ILE A 296 -2.90 -13.30 23.73
CA ILE A 296 -2.41 -12.05 24.29
C ILE A 296 -2.71 -12.01 25.80
N ASP A 297 -1.66 -12.05 26.62
CA ASP A 297 -1.77 -11.85 28.07
C ASP A 297 -1.53 -10.37 28.38
N THR A 298 -2.63 -9.63 28.60
CA THR A 298 -2.56 -8.19 28.86
C THR A 298 -2.06 -7.84 30.26
N VAL A 299 -2.13 -8.78 31.21
CA VAL A 299 -1.67 -8.60 32.59
C VAL A 299 -0.15 -8.77 32.66
N LYS A 300 0.37 -9.85 32.04
CA LYS A 300 1.83 -10.10 31.96
C LYS A 300 2.52 -9.27 30.87
N LYS A 301 1.74 -8.59 30.02
CA LYS A 301 2.21 -7.84 28.85
C LYS A 301 3.00 -8.70 27.84
N ILE A 302 2.46 -9.88 27.52
CA ILE A 302 3.08 -10.88 26.64
C ILE A 302 2.14 -11.19 25.47
N ILE A 303 2.71 -11.35 24.28
CA ILE A 303 2.01 -11.78 23.07
C ILE A 303 2.65 -13.08 22.59
N TYR A 304 1.81 -14.08 22.34
CA TYR A 304 2.20 -15.39 21.82
C TYR A 304 1.94 -15.42 20.32
N LEU A 305 2.96 -15.85 19.57
CA LEU A 305 3.03 -15.79 18.12
C LEU A 305 3.39 -17.15 17.52
N LYS A 306 2.82 -17.44 16.35
CA LYS A 306 3.08 -18.65 15.57
C LYS A 306 3.69 -18.34 14.22
N ASN A 307 4.67 -19.14 13.81
CA ASN A 307 5.34 -19.04 12.52
C ASN A 307 4.62 -19.88 11.45
N ARG A 308 4.25 -19.26 10.31
CA ARG A 308 3.45 -19.91 9.26
C ARG A 308 4.22 -20.99 8.49
N VAL A 309 5.52 -20.80 8.24
CA VAL A 309 6.29 -21.70 7.35
C VAL A 309 6.79 -22.93 8.11
N ILE A 310 7.22 -22.75 9.35
CA ILE A 310 7.78 -23.84 10.17
C ILE A 310 6.65 -24.75 10.68
N GLY A 311 5.50 -24.17 11.08
CA GLY A 311 4.35 -24.91 11.59
C GLY A 311 3.55 -25.74 10.59
N GLY A 312 3.86 -25.65 9.29
CA GLY A 312 3.24 -26.48 8.24
C GLY A 312 3.84 -27.88 8.12
N ARG A 313 5.00 -28.14 8.76
CA ARG A 313 5.58 -29.47 8.87
C ARG A 313 5.26 -30.03 10.25
N THR A 314 4.01 -30.41 10.48
CA THR A 314 3.75 -31.42 11.52
C THR A 314 4.49 -32.67 11.06
N MET A 315 5.61 -33.00 11.72
CA MET A 315 6.14 -34.35 11.64
C MET A 315 5.00 -35.25 12.11
N GLN A 316 4.32 -35.91 11.17
CA GLN A 316 3.51 -37.07 11.51
C GLN A 316 4.48 -38.07 12.12
N ASN A 317 4.48 -38.11 13.45
CA ASN A 317 5.23 -39.10 14.18
C ASN A 317 4.61 -40.44 13.78
N ARG A 318 5.33 -41.20 12.96
CA ARG A 318 4.86 -42.48 12.39
C ARG A 318 4.69 -43.58 13.44
N ASN A 319 4.94 -43.27 14.71
CA ASN A 319 4.74 -44.18 15.84
C ASN A 319 3.78 -43.52 16.84
N GLY A 320 2.59 -44.12 16.98
CA GLY A 320 1.49 -43.65 17.82
C GLY A 320 1.76 -43.78 19.32
N ASN A 321 2.72 -43.03 19.83
CA ASN A 321 2.85 -42.80 21.26
C ASN A 321 2.48 -41.35 21.58
N ASN A 322 1.54 -41.20 22.50
CA ASN A 322 1.04 -39.95 23.05
C ASN A 322 2.19 -38.98 23.35
N SER A 323 2.37 -37.96 22.51
CA SER A 323 3.25 -36.84 22.82
C SER A 323 2.58 -35.99 23.89
N SER A 324 3.13 -36.08 25.10
CA SER A 324 2.97 -35.11 26.18
C SER A 324 3.14 -33.67 25.68
N GLU A 325 2.46 -32.73 26.34
CA GLU A 325 2.40 -31.27 26.13
C GLU A 325 3.76 -30.51 26.10
N GLN A 326 4.90 -31.21 26.04
CA GLN A 326 6.25 -30.65 26.13
C GLN A 326 7.08 -30.68 24.84
N ASP A 327 6.56 -31.22 23.73
CA ASP A 327 7.27 -31.22 22.43
C ASP A 327 6.76 -30.11 21.48
N VAL A 328 6.61 -28.88 21.97
CA VAL A 328 6.34 -27.72 21.10
C VAL A 328 7.67 -27.22 20.56
N ASP A 329 7.90 -27.39 19.25
CA ASP A 329 9.08 -26.83 18.57
C ASP A 329 9.20 -25.31 18.87
N PRO A 330 10.24 -24.87 19.60
CA PRO A 330 10.42 -23.46 19.99
C PRO A 330 10.66 -22.54 18.79
N PHE A 331 10.92 -23.08 17.58
CA PHE A 331 10.97 -22.29 16.35
C PHE A 331 9.58 -22.01 15.75
N ASN A 332 8.58 -22.79 16.12
CA ASN A 332 7.21 -22.67 15.61
C ASN A 332 6.36 -21.69 16.43
N HIS A 333 6.50 -21.70 17.76
CA HIS A 333 5.78 -20.82 18.67
C HIS A 333 6.77 -19.99 19.50
N PHE A 334 6.58 -18.68 19.55
CA PHE A 334 7.46 -17.77 20.30
C PHE A 334 6.67 -16.62 20.93
N LYS A 335 7.28 -15.94 21.90
CA LYS A 335 6.64 -14.83 22.61
C LYS A 335 7.43 -13.54 22.49
N ILE A 336 6.71 -12.43 22.50
CA ILE A 336 7.28 -11.08 22.62
C ILE A 336 6.61 -10.35 23.77
N CYS A 337 7.35 -9.46 24.43
CA CYS A 337 6.84 -8.60 25.49
C CYS A 337 6.63 -7.18 24.95
N TYR A 338 5.73 -6.44 25.58
CA TYR A 338 5.46 -5.04 25.22
C TYR A 338 5.35 -4.17 26.46
N ASP A 339 5.58 -2.87 26.27
CA ASP A 339 5.27 -1.83 27.26
C ASP A 339 4.02 -1.06 26.82
N TYR A 340 3.91 -0.77 25.51
CA TYR A 340 2.71 -0.26 24.83
C TYR A 340 2.25 -1.22 23.74
N LEU A 341 0.94 -1.47 23.67
CA LEU A 341 0.32 -2.35 22.68
C LEU A 341 -0.76 -1.63 21.87
N LEU A 342 -0.74 -1.79 20.56
CA LEU A 342 -1.78 -1.33 19.66
C LEU A 342 -2.41 -2.50 18.90
N PHE A 343 -3.71 -2.71 19.09
CA PHE A 343 -4.53 -3.60 18.28
C PHE A 343 -4.99 -2.91 17.00
N GLY A 344 -4.56 -3.43 15.86
CA GLY A 344 -4.97 -3.04 14.51
C GLY A 344 -5.26 -4.26 13.63
N LEU A 345 -5.77 -5.35 14.25
CA LEU A 345 -5.99 -6.66 13.63
C LEU A 345 -7.12 -6.67 12.59
N GLY A 346 -7.93 -5.61 12.53
CA GLY A 346 -9.06 -5.53 11.61
C GLY A 346 -10.19 -6.48 12.01
N GLY A 347 -10.85 -7.08 11.02
CA GLY A 347 -11.95 -8.00 11.23
C GLY A 347 -12.07 -9.04 10.12
N LYS A 348 -12.76 -10.13 10.42
CA LYS A 348 -13.05 -11.25 9.52
C LYS A 348 -14.50 -11.23 9.04
N THR A 349 -14.80 -12.00 7.99
CA THR A 349 -16.17 -12.18 7.49
C THR A 349 -17.07 -12.77 8.58
N ASN A 350 -18.28 -12.22 8.72
CA ASN A 350 -19.25 -12.71 9.69
C ASN A 350 -20.29 -13.62 9.02
N TYR A 351 -20.26 -14.91 9.35
CA TYR A 351 -21.25 -15.89 8.91
C TYR A 351 -22.43 -16.07 9.88
N HIS A 352 -22.60 -15.14 10.83
CA HIS A 352 -23.67 -15.11 11.82
C HIS A 352 -23.85 -16.43 12.60
N GLY A 353 -22.72 -17.10 12.91
CA GLY A 353 -22.68 -18.36 13.64
C GLY A 353 -22.84 -19.63 12.78
N ASN A 354 -22.99 -19.49 11.46
CA ASN A 354 -23.14 -20.64 10.56
C ASN A 354 -21.82 -20.95 9.82
N GLU A 355 -20.93 -21.70 10.49
CA GLU A 355 -19.63 -22.11 9.93
C GLU A 355 -19.75 -22.98 8.66
N LYS A 356 -20.90 -23.63 8.42
CA LYS A 356 -21.14 -24.38 7.18
C LYS A 356 -21.15 -23.45 5.96
N LEU A 357 -21.64 -22.21 6.11
CA LEU A 357 -21.63 -21.23 5.02
C LEU A 357 -20.22 -20.91 4.55
N LYS A 358 -19.25 -20.86 5.47
CA LYS A 358 -17.85 -20.59 5.14
C LYS A 358 -17.25 -21.63 4.19
N GLN A 359 -17.71 -22.89 4.26
CA GLN A 359 -17.19 -23.97 3.44
C GLN A 359 -17.79 -24.01 2.02
N VAL A 360 -18.92 -23.33 1.81
CA VAL A 360 -19.68 -23.38 0.55
C VAL A 360 -19.83 -22.03 -0.13
N THR A 361 -19.24 -20.97 0.42
CA THR A 361 -19.27 -19.61 -0.12
C THR A 361 -17.87 -19.04 -0.25
N PHE A 362 -17.70 -18.11 -1.19
CA PHE A 362 -16.49 -17.29 -1.31
C PHE A 362 -16.61 -16.06 -0.41
N SER A 363 -15.59 -15.75 0.39
CA SER A 363 -15.44 -14.44 1.04
C SER A 363 -14.95 -13.38 0.06
N MET A 364 -15.00 -12.11 0.47
CA MET A 364 -14.47 -10.97 -0.29
C MET A 364 -13.68 -10.03 0.63
N LYS A 365 -12.60 -10.55 1.24
CA LYS A 365 -11.81 -9.86 2.29
C LYS A 365 -10.30 -9.89 2.03
N SER A 366 -9.78 -10.83 1.25
CA SER A 366 -8.35 -10.98 0.97
C SER A 366 -8.01 -11.06 -0.54
N LEU A 367 -6.72 -11.03 -0.88
CA LEU A 367 -6.29 -11.25 -2.27
C LEU A 367 -6.57 -12.67 -2.75
N GLU A 368 -6.42 -13.64 -1.85
CA GLU A 368 -6.74 -15.05 -2.11
C GLU A 368 -8.21 -15.19 -2.47
N ASP A 369 -9.10 -14.55 -1.72
CA ASP A 369 -10.53 -14.50 -2.04
C ASP A 369 -10.79 -13.99 -3.46
N ALA A 370 -10.20 -12.84 -3.81
CA ALA A 370 -10.41 -12.21 -5.11
C ALA A 370 -9.94 -13.11 -6.28
N ASN A 371 -8.77 -13.73 -6.11
CA ASN A 371 -8.20 -14.67 -7.08
C ASN A 371 -9.03 -15.96 -7.21
N LEU A 372 -9.51 -16.50 -6.08
CA LEU A 372 -10.35 -17.69 -6.07
C LEU A 372 -11.68 -17.42 -6.79
N ILE A 373 -12.32 -16.28 -6.53
CA ILE A 373 -13.55 -15.88 -7.22
C ILE A 373 -13.29 -15.75 -8.71
N ARG A 374 -12.21 -15.05 -9.12
CA ARG A 374 -11.85 -14.87 -10.52
C ARG A 374 -11.64 -16.21 -11.25
N SER A 375 -10.79 -17.06 -10.70
CA SER A 375 -10.51 -18.39 -11.27
C SER A 375 -11.77 -19.26 -11.32
N HIS A 376 -12.64 -19.15 -10.32
CA HIS A 376 -13.93 -19.84 -10.29
C HIS A 376 -14.86 -19.34 -11.40
N ILE A 377 -15.03 -18.03 -11.56
CA ILE A 377 -15.86 -17.43 -12.63
C ILE A 377 -15.38 -17.89 -14.02
N ILE A 378 -14.08 -17.83 -14.28
CA ILE A 378 -13.55 -18.31 -15.56
C ILE A 378 -13.85 -19.81 -15.71
N SER A 379 -13.65 -20.60 -14.65
CA SER A 379 -13.99 -22.03 -14.68
C SER A 379 -15.46 -22.31 -14.93
N THR A 380 -16.39 -21.52 -14.40
CA THR A 380 -17.83 -21.72 -14.62
C THR A 380 -18.21 -21.37 -16.05
N LEU A 381 -17.55 -20.36 -16.65
CA LEU A 381 -17.72 -20.02 -18.07
C LEU A 381 -17.20 -21.13 -18.99
N GLU A 382 -15.99 -21.63 -18.78
CA GLU A 382 -15.43 -22.76 -19.54
C GLU A 382 -16.35 -23.99 -19.53
N GLN A 383 -16.92 -24.30 -18.36
CA GLN A 383 -17.81 -25.45 -18.22
C GLN A 383 -19.20 -25.17 -18.80
N ALA A 384 -19.68 -23.93 -18.78
CA ALA A 384 -20.97 -23.57 -19.36
C ALA A 384 -20.95 -23.56 -20.90
N ASP A 385 -19.82 -23.22 -21.51
CA ASP A 385 -19.67 -23.09 -22.96
C ASP A 385 -19.75 -24.44 -23.70
N ILE A 386 -19.43 -25.55 -23.02
CA ILE A 386 -19.45 -26.90 -23.59
C ILE A 386 -20.78 -27.66 -23.41
N LEU A 387 -21.72 -27.13 -22.63
CA LEU A 387 -22.99 -27.81 -22.30
C LEU A 387 -24.04 -27.63 -23.40
N ASP A 388 -24.78 -28.71 -23.70
CA ASP A 388 -25.81 -28.72 -24.73
C ASP A 388 -27.12 -28.10 -24.22
N ASN A 389 -27.62 -27.10 -24.94
CA ASN A 389 -28.88 -26.43 -24.64
C ASN A 389 -30.10 -27.33 -24.88
N ASN A 390 -29.98 -28.38 -25.71
CA ASN A 390 -31.10 -29.29 -26.02
C ASN A 390 -31.29 -30.37 -24.95
N ASN A 391 -30.29 -30.63 -24.11
CA ASN A 391 -30.39 -31.57 -23.00
C ASN A 391 -30.91 -30.84 -21.75
N PRO A 392 -32.12 -31.17 -21.23
CA PRO A 392 -32.71 -30.45 -20.09
C PRO A 392 -31.86 -30.44 -18.82
N THR A 393 -31.07 -31.49 -18.59
CA THR A 393 -30.21 -31.59 -17.40
C THR A 393 -28.97 -30.71 -17.55
N GLU A 394 -28.34 -30.74 -18.73
CA GLU A 394 -27.18 -29.90 -19.02
C GLU A 394 -27.57 -28.42 -19.11
N TYR A 395 -28.69 -28.10 -19.73
CA TYR A 395 -29.23 -26.74 -19.76
C TYR A 395 -29.47 -26.17 -18.35
N ARG A 396 -30.05 -26.97 -17.45
CA ARG A 396 -30.22 -26.59 -16.03
C ARG A 396 -28.88 -26.33 -15.35
N ARG A 397 -27.90 -27.22 -15.57
CA ARG A 397 -26.55 -27.07 -15.03
C ARG A 397 -25.86 -25.82 -15.57
N LYS A 398 -25.96 -25.57 -16.88
CA LYS A 398 -25.47 -24.36 -17.55
C LYS A 398 -26.05 -23.11 -16.91
N ARG A 399 -27.37 -23.06 -16.72
CA ARG A 399 -28.05 -21.96 -16.03
C ARG A 399 -27.51 -21.75 -14.60
N ASN A 400 -27.27 -22.81 -13.84
CA ASN A 400 -26.72 -22.71 -12.48
C ASN A 400 -25.24 -22.26 -12.48
N LEU A 401 -24.45 -22.63 -13.49
CA LEU A 401 -23.07 -22.17 -13.68
C LEU A 401 -23.00 -20.68 -14.05
N LEU A 402 -23.99 -20.19 -14.80
CA LEU A 402 -24.10 -18.79 -15.24
C LEU A 402 -24.88 -17.89 -14.28
N ARG A 403 -25.32 -18.44 -13.14
CA ARG A 403 -25.93 -17.68 -12.05
C ARG A 403 -24.92 -17.40 -10.95
N TYR A 404 -24.76 -16.13 -10.58
CA TYR A 404 -23.83 -15.68 -9.55
C TYR A 404 -24.59 -14.94 -8.45
N VAL A 405 -24.54 -15.44 -7.21
CA VAL A 405 -25.26 -14.85 -6.07
C VAL A 405 -24.31 -14.11 -5.15
N ILE A 406 -24.49 -12.80 -5.01
CA ILE A 406 -23.75 -11.92 -4.10
C ILE A 406 -24.65 -11.62 -2.91
N VAL A 407 -24.18 -11.92 -1.69
CA VAL A 407 -24.93 -11.69 -0.45
C VAL A 407 -24.37 -10.48 0.29
N GLY A 408 -25.23 -9.50 0.55
CA GLY A 408 -24.93 -8.25 1.27
C GLY A 408 -24.96 -7.03 0.35
N GLY A 409 -25.86 -6.07 0.61
CA GLY A 409 -26.00 -4.86 -0.19
C GLY A 409 -25.18 -3.66 0.31
N GLY A 410 -24.09 -3.86 1.05
CA GLY A 410 -23.18 -2.78 1.45
C GLY A 410 -22.25 -2.35 0.31
N PHE A 411 -21.24 -1.50 0.60
CA PHE A 411 -20.23 -1.08 -0.39
C PHE A 411 -19.63 -2.25 -1.16
N SER A 412 -19.01 -3.20 -0.44
CA SER A 412 -18.31 -4.32 -1.07
C SER A 412 -19.23 -5.17 -1.96
N GLY A 413 -20.44 -5.49 -1.52
CA GLY A 413 -21.35 -6.30 -2.32
C GLY A 413 -21.88 -5.59 -3.56
N VAL A 414 -22.12 -4.27 -3.49
CA VAL A 414 -22.54 -3.48 -4.65
C VAL A 414 -21.41 -3.34 -5.66
N GLU A 415 -20.19 -3.04 -5.20
CA GLU A 415 -19.01 -2.92 -6.07
C GLU A 415 -18.68 -4.28 -6.71
N THR A 416 -18.67 -5.37 -5.93
CA THR A 416 -18.46 -6.74 -6.43
C THR A 416 -19.53 -7.16 -7.42
N ALA A 417 -20.82 -6.91 -7.16
CA ALA A 417 -21.88 -7.28 -8.10
C ALA A 417 -21.78 -6.50 -9.42
N GLY A 418 -21.49 -5.20 -9.35
CA GLY A 418 -21.27 -4.38 -10.54
C GLY A 418 -20.08 -4.84 -11.37
N GLU A 419 -18.97 -5.16 -10.70
CA GLU A 419 -17.72 -5.54 -11.34
C GLU A 419 -17.78 -6.95 -11.97
N ILE A 420 -18.37 -7.92 -11.27
CA ILE A 420 -18.59 -9.28 -11.81
C ILE A 420 -19.55 -9.23 -13.00
N ASN A 421 -20.63 -8.46 -12.90
CA ASN A 421 -21.58 -8.30 -14.01
C ASN A 421 -20.92 -7.73 -15.26
N GLU A 422 -20.03 -6.75 -15.10
CA GLU A 422 -19.27 -6.20 -16.22
C GLU A 422 -18.26 -7.22 -16.78
N PHE A 423 -17.57 -7.94 -15.91
CA PHE A 423 -16.58 -8.95 -16.28
C PHE A 423 -17.19 -10.11 -17.08
N VAL A 424 -18.18 -10.79 -16.51
CA VAL A 424 -18.81 -11.98 -17.11
C VAL A 424 -19.43 -11.65 -18.47
N ARG A 425 -20.17 -10.53 -18.55
CA ARG A 425 -20.78 -10.08 -19.82
C ARG A 425 -19.73 -9.68 -20.85
N GLY A 426 -18.60 -9.13 -20.42
CA GLY A 426 -17.46 -8.83 -21.28
C GLY A 426 -16.84 -10.09 -21.87
N CYS A 427 -16.55 -11.08 -21.01
CA CYS A 427 -15.97 -12.35 -21.43
C CYS A 427 -16.84 -13.10 -22.43
N ILE A 428 -18.16 -13.15 -22.21
CA ILE A 428 -19.08 -13.82 -23.14
C ILE A 428 -19.13 -13.11 -24.50
N LYS A 429 -19.11 -11.78 -24.50
CA LYS A 429 -19.10 -11.01 -25.75
C LYS A 429 -17.84 -11.23 -26.58
N GLU A 430 -16.69 -11.47 -25.93
CA GLU A 430 -15.38 -11.49 -26.60
C GLU A 430 -14.85 -12.91 -26.85
N PHE A 431 -15.13 -13.86 -25.95
CA PHE A 431 -14.48 -15.17 -25.94
C PHE A 431 -15.46 -16.36 -25.99
N TYR A 432 -16.57 -16.34 -25.24
CA TYR A 432 -17.49 -17.48 -25.11
C TYR A 432 -18.73 -17.34 -26.01
N HIS A 433 -18.60 -17.76 -27.26
CA HIS A 433 -19.60 -17.53 -28.31
C HIS A 433 -20.80 -18.49 -28.28
N SER A 434 -20.74 -19.58 -27.51
CA SER A 434 -21.84 -20.56 -27.34
C SER A 434 -22.79 -20.24 -26.18
N ILE A 435 -22.55 -19.12 -25.49
CA ILE A 435 -23.36 -18.66 -24.36
C ILE A 435 -24.10 -17.39 -24.78
N ASP A 436 -25.44 -17.39 -24.66
CA ASP A 436 -26.22 -16.18 -24.88
C ASP A 436 -26.11 -15.26 -23.65
N ILE A 437 -25.87 -13.97 -23.89
CA ILE A 437 -25.71 -12.96 -22.85
C ILE A 437 -26.96 -12.80 -21.95
N SER A 438 -28.13 -13.21 -22.44
CA SER A 438 -29.40 -13.24 -21.70
C SER A 438 -29.49 -14.39 -20.69
N GLU A 439 -28.66 -15.43 -20.81
CA GLU A 439 -28.60 -16.56 -19.87
C GLU A 439 -27.90 -16.20 -18.55
N ILE A 440 -27.16 -15.08 -18.51
CA ILE A 440 -26.40 -14.64 -17.35
C ILE A 440 -27.33 -14.03 -16.30
N GLU A 441 -27.23 -14.55 -15.07
CA GLU A 441 -28.01 -14.05 -13.94
C GLU A 441 -27.08 -13.63 -12.79
N ILE A 442 -26.91 -12.31 -12.59
CA ILE A 442 -26.23 -11.76 -11.42
C ILE A 442 -27.27 -11.36 -10.40
N VAL A 443 -27.27 -12.00 -9.23
CA VAL A 443 -28.23 -11.75 -8.15
C VAL A 443 -27.55 -11.11 -6.96
N LEU A 444 -27.97 -9.91 -6.56
CA LEU A 444 -27.56 -9.25 -5.33
C LEU A 444 -28.67 -9.39 -4.29
N VAL A 445 -28.41 -10.14 -3.22
CA VAL A 445 -29.36 -10.36 -2.12
C VAL A 445 -28.99 -9.48 -0.93
N ASN A 446 -29.96 -8.72 -0.44
CA ASN A 446 -29.78 -7.87 0.73
C ASN A 446 -30.96 -7.96 1.71
N SER A 447 -30.65 -8.18 2.98
CA SER A 447 -31.67 -8.33 4.04
C SER A 447 -32.44 -7.05 4.36
N GLY A 448 -31.89 -5.88 4.03
CA GLY A 448 -32.54 -4.59 4.25
C GLY A 448 -33.31 -4.08 3.03
N PRO A 449 -34.13 -3.03 3.20
CA PRO A 449 -34.95 -2.45 2.13
C PRO A 449 -34.16 -1.59 1.13
N LYS A 450 -32.86 -1.37 1.36
CA LYS A 450 -31.98 -0.56 0.50
C LYS A 450 -30.56 -1.12 0.44
N ILE A 451 -29.85 -0.80 -0.65
CA ILE A 451 -28.39 -0.99 -0.77
C ILE A 451 -27.64 0.26 -0.32
N ILE A 452 -26.37 0.08 0.04
CA ILE A 452 -25.46 1.09 0.59
C ILE A 452 -26.17 1.95 1.64
N PRO A 453 -26.69 1.32 2.73
CA PRO A 453 -27.49 2.03 3.73
C PRO A 453 -26.75 3.19 4.41
N GLU A 454 -25.42 3.21 4.32
CA GLU A 454 -24.51 4.23 4.82
C GLU A 454 -24.54 5.54 4.01
N MET A 455 -25.12 5.51 2.80
CA MET A 455 -25.28 6.68 1.95
C MET A 455 -26.68 7.29 2.06
N ASP A 456 -26.76 8.56 1.63
CA ASP A 456 -28.02 9.26 1.41
C ASP A 456 -28.94 8.48 0.47
N GLU A 457 -30.25 8.54 0.73
CA GLU A 457 -31.28 7.78 0.02
C GLU A 457 -31.25 7.98 -1.50
N ARG A 458 -30.98 9.20 -1.96
CA ARG A 458 -30.91 9.49 -3.41
C ARG A 458 -29.74 8.79 -4.08
N LEU A 459 -28.60 8.65 -3.38
CA LEU A 459 -27.42 7.95 -3.90
C LEU A 459 -27.66 6.44 -3.95
N GLY A 460 -28.23 5.87 -2.88
CA GLY A 460 -28.59 4.45 -2.85
C GLY A 460 -29.61 4.09 -3.93
N ALA A 461 -30.63 4.93 -4.13
CA ALA A 461 -31.64 4.74 -5.19
C ALA A 461 -31.04 4.83 -6.59
N PHE A 462 -30.11 5.76 -6.84
CA PHE A 462 -29.39 5.84 -8.11
C PHE A 462 -28.55 4.59 -8.37
N ALA A 463 -27.77 4.14 -7.37
CA ALA A 463 -26.98 2.92 -7.47
C ALA A 463 -27.85 1.70 -7.79
N LEU A 464 -28.99 1.56 -7.11
CA LEU A 464 -29.94 0.48 -7.35
C LEU A 464 -30.50 0.51 -8.77
N LYS A 465 -30.89 1.70 -9.24
CA LYS A 465 -31.39 1.91 -10.61
C LYS A 465 -30.35 1.52 -11.65
N GLU A 466 -29.09 1.89 -11.45
CA GLU A 466 -28.00 1.57 -12.37
C GLU A 466 -27.65 0.09 -12.39
N LEU A 467 -27.57 -0.58 -11.23
CA LEU A 467 -27.37 -2.04 -11.17
C LEU A 467 -28.48 -2.79 -11.93
N ARG A 468 -29.75 -2.47 -11.66
CA ARG A 468 -30.89 -3.09 -12.34
C ARG A 468 -30.89 -2.82 -13.84
N LYS A 469 -30.62 -1.57 -14.24
CA LYS A 469 -30.50 -1.18 -15.65
C LYS A 469 -29.40 -1.98 -16.37
N ASN A 470 -28.32 -2.34 -15.67
CA ASN A 470 -27.20 -3.09 -16.23
C ASN A 470 -27.38 -4.62 -16.11
N GLY A 471 -28.56 -5.11 -15.74
CA GLY A 471 -28.89 -6.54 -15.73
C GLY A 471 -28.55 -7.28 -14.44
N VAL A 472 -28.36 -6.56 -13.31
CA VAL A 472 -28.25 -7.17 -11.97
C VAL A 472 -29.63 -7.29 -11.34
N ASN A 473 -30.03 -8.51 -10.97
CA ASN A 473 -31.24 -8.77 -10.21
C ASN A 473 -30.99 -8.45 -8.72
N VAL A 474 -31.60 -7.38 -8.20
CA VAL A 474 -31.40 -6.94 -6.81
C VAL A 474 -32.62 -7.29 -5.95
N LEU A 475 -32.45 -8.26 -5.06
CA LEU A 475 -33.43 -8.76 -4.11
C LEU A 475 -33.25 -8.06 -2.76
N LEU A 476 -34.14 -7.12 -2.46
CA LEU A 476 -34.17 -6.36 -1.21
C LEU A 476 -35.12 -7.01 -0.21
N SER A 477 -34.93 -6.72 1.08
CA SER A 477 -35.73 -7.30 2.17
C SER A 477 -35.74 -8.84 2.17
N ASN A 478 -34.69 -9.45 1.62
CA ASN A 478 -34.53 -10.90 1.52
C ASN A 478 -33.30 -11.32 2.32
N ARG A 479 -33.49 -12.19 3.32
CA ARG A 479 -32.41 -12.69 4.17
C ARG A 479 -32.03 -14.10 3.72
N VAL A 480 -30.74 -14.34 3.52
CA VAL A 480 -30.25 -15.72 3.35
C VAL A 480 -30.29 -16.42 4.69
N HIS A 481 -31.11 -17.48 4.79
CA HIS A 481 -31.27 -18.29 6.01
C HIS A 481 -30.33 -19.48 6.03
N ASN A 482 -30.18 -20.15 4.89
CA ASN A 482 -29.35 -21.34 4.74
C ASN A 482 -28.79 -21.47 3.32
N ILE A 483 -27.68 -22.19 3.19
CA ILE A 483 -27.11 -22.61 1.92
C ILE A 483 -26.69 -24.07 2.06
N GLN A 484 -27.19 -24.93 1.17
CA GLN A 484 -26.87 -26.35 1.16
C GLN A 484 -26.64 -26.85 -0.27
N ARG A 485 -25.84 -27.91 -0.42
CA ARG A 485 -25.76 -28.65 -1.68
C ARG A 485 -27.05 -29.43 -1.90
N GLY A 486 -27.44 -29.61 -3.15
CA GLY A 486 -28.56 -30.49 -3.50
C GLY A 486 -28.34 -31.88 -2.90
N SER A 487 -29.35 -32.42 -2.24
CA SER A 487 -29.36 -33.81 -1.78
C SER A 487 -30.71 -34.43 -2.05
N ILE A 488 -30.74 -35.63 -2.61
CA ILE A 488 -31.96 -36.41 -2.73
C ILE A 488 -32.19 -37.13 -1.39
N VAL A 489 -33.16 -36.66 -0.61
CA VAL A 489 -33.69 -37.46 0.50
C VAL A 489 -34.69 -38.44 -0.11
N LYS A 490 -34.27 -39.68 -0.36
CA LYS A 490 -35.22 -40.79 -0.61
C LYS A 490 -35.99 -41.03 0.68
N THR A 491 -37.18 -40.45 0.80
CA THR A 491 -38.18 -40.92 1.76
C THR A 491 -38.93 -42.06 1.11
N ASN A 492 -38.68 -43.28 1.58
CA ASN A 492 -39.64 -44.35 1.39
C ASN A 492 -40.86 -43.99 2.26
N GLU A 493 -42.03 -44.03 1.64
CA GLU A 493 -43.37 -43.91 2.23
C GLU A 493 -43.93 -42.47 2.37
N SER A 494 -45.12 -42.33 1.77
CA SER A 494 -46.12 -41.25 1.78
C SER A 494 -45.94 -40.12 2.81
N LEU A 495 -45.81 -38.90 2.27
CA LEU A 495 -45.87 -37.61 2.99
C LEU A 495 -47.26 -37.33 3.57
N PHE A 496 -47.38 -37.35 4.90
CA PHE A 496 -48.31 -36.49 5.63
C PHE A 496 -47.51 -35.43 6.38
N VAL A 497 -47.95 -34.17 6.28
CA VAL A 497 -47.38 -33.03 7.01
C VAL A 497 -47.90 -33.06 8.44
N HIS A 498 -47.00 -33.21 9.42
CA HIS A 498 -47.30 -32.79 10.79
C HIS A 498 -46.40 -31.61 11.18
N ASN A 499 -47.05 -30.48 11.42
CA ASN A 499 -46.51 -29.35 12.14
C ASN A 499 -46.56 -29.69 13.63
N THR A 500 -45.41 -29.90 14.25
CA THR A 500 -45.27 -29.78 15.71
C THR A 500 -44.04 -28.94 16.00
N ILE A 501 -44.33 -27.76 16.56
CA ILE A 501 -43.38 -26.87 17.19
C ILE A 501 -42.82 -27.63 18.39
N ASP A 502 -41.55 -28.05 18.33
CA ASP A 502 -40.81 -28.38 19.54
C ASP A 502 -39.40 -27.77 19.51
N ARG A 503 -39.02 -27.25 20.67
CA ARG A 503 -37.84 -26.40 20.91
C ARG A 503 -36.60 -27.29 21.04
N SER A 504 -35.90 -27.57 19.95
CA SER A 504 -34.55 -28.15 19.95
C SER A 504 -33.79 -27.80 18.65
N PRO A 505 -32.51 -27.35 18.70
CA PRO A 505 -31.77 -26.94 17.52
C PRO A 505 -31.05 -28.14 16.88
N LEU A 506 -31.78 -29.06 16.25
CA LEU A 506 -31.20 -30.11 15.44
C LEU A 506 -31.94 -30.21 14.09
N ALA A 507 -31.26 -29.72 13.05
CA ALA A 507 -31.53 -29.91 11.62
C ALA A 507 -32.99 -29.75 11.15
N THR A 508 -33.40 -28.50 10.87
CA THR A 508 -34.57 -28.26 10.01
C THR A 508 -34.22 -28.62 8.56
N TYR A 509 -34.67 -29.78 8.09
CA TYR A 509 -34.61 -30.15 6.68
C TYR A 509 -35.70 -29.39 5.92
N TYR A 510 -35.31 -28.50 5.01
CA TYR A 510 -36.26 -27.89 4.08
C TYR A 510 -36.61 -28.94 3.01
N SER A 511 -37.85 -29.42 3.02
CA SER A 511 -38.36 -30.33 1.99
C SER A 511 -38.58 -29.57 0.68
N ILE A 512 -37.98 -30.07 -0.39
CA ILE A 512 -38.17 -29.55 -1.76
C ILE A 512 -39.56 -30.00 -2.22
N SER A 513 -40.45 -29.07 -2.53
CA SER A 513 -41.81 -29.37 -2.99
C SER A 513 -41.78 -30.12 -4.33
N LYS A 514 -42.57 -31.19 -4.41
CA LYS A 514 -42.84 -31.96 -5.62
C LYS A 514 -43.41 -31.07 -6.73
N GLU A 515 -42.73 -31.01 -7.86
CA GLU A 515 -43.28 -31.23 -9.21
C GLU A 515 -42.11 -31.26 -10.23
N ASN A 516 -41.85 -32.45 -10.79
CA ASN A 516 -41.08 -32.73 -12.01
C ASN A 516 -39.64 -32.19 -12.22
N ASP A 517 -39.04 -31.47 -11.28
CA ASP A 517 -37.68 -30.94 -11.45
C ASP A 517 -36.61 -31.82 -10.76
N SER A 518 -35.83 -32.56 -11.55
CA SER A 518 -34.65 -33.31 -11.08
C SER A 518 -33.64 -32.38 -10.40
N ILE A 519 -33.40 -32.57 -9.09
CA ILE A 519 -32.42 -31.80 -8.30
C ILE A 519 -31.02 -32.02 -8.89
N ASP A 520 -30.26 -30.94 -9.11
CA ASP A 520 -28.83 -31.06 -9.39
C ASP A 520 -28.07 -31.13 -8.06
N GLU A 521 -27.69 -32.34 -7.66
CA GLU A 521 -26.99 -32.61 -6.40
C GLU A 521 -25.67 -31.84 -6.25
N THR A 522 -25.10 -31.38 -7.36
CA THR A 522 -23.83 -30.65 -7.36
C THR A 522 -23.98 -29.15 -7.13
N SER A 523 -25.18 -28.61 -7.35
CA SER A 523 -25.49 -27.18 -7.19
C SER A 523 -25.72 -26.80 -5.71
N LEU A 524 -25.44 -25.54 -5.38
CA LEU A 524 -25.84 -24.91 -4.13
C LEU A 524 -27.24 -24.33 -4.25
N TYR A 525 -28.02 -24.44 -3.19
CA TYR A 525 -29.35 -23.86 -3.07
C TYR A 525 -29.33 -22.81 -1.94
N VAL A 526 -29.58 -21.54 -2.31
CA VAL A 526 -29.61 -20.39 -1.40
C VAL A 526 -31.05 -20.12 -0.98
N TYR A 527 -31.38 -20.29 0.30
CA TYR A 527 -32.74 -20.16 0.83
C TYR A 527 -33.00 -18.75 1.36
N LEU A 528 -34.05 -18.11 0.84
CA LEU A 528 -34.46 -16.74 1.19
C LEU A 528 -35.67 -16.68 2.14
N GLY A 529 -36.29 -17.83 2.44
CA GLY A 529 -37.49 -17.98 3.27
C GLY A 529 -38.12 -19.37 3.08
N ASP A 530 -39.40 -19.54 3.47
CA ASP A 530 -40.05 -20.86 3.56
C ASP A 530 -40.33 -21.54 2.21
N GLN A 531 -40.25 -20.83 1.06
CA GLN A 531 -40.54 -21.42 -0.26
C GLN A 531 -39.63 -20.94 -1.42
N ASP A 532 -38.85 -19.87 -1.27
CA ASP A 532 -37.99 -19.34 -2.33
C ASP A 532 -36.52 -19.78 -2.16
N ASN A 533 -35.97 -20.43 -3.19
CA ASN A 533 -34.55 -20.76 -3.26
C ASN A 533 -33.94 -20.37 -4.62
N ILE A 534 -32.63 -20.17 -4.61
CA ILE A 534 -31.84 -19.86 -5.81
C ILE A 534 -30.76 -20.93 -5.98
N SER A 535 -30.82 -21.67 -7.09
CA SER A 535 -29.79 -22.68 -7.44
C SER A 535 -28.60 -22.05 -8.16
N THR A 536 -27.38 -22.33 -7.73
CA THR A 536 -26.14 -21.74 -8.28
C THR A 536 -24.91 -22.56 -7.93
N TYR A 537 -23.81 -22.41 -8.64
CA TYR A 537 -22.49 -22.86 -8.19
C TYR A 537 -21.67 -21.79 -7.48
N THR A 538 -22.06 -20.52 -7.61
CA THR A 538 -21.29 -19.38 -7.12
C THR A 538 -22.08 -18.56 -6.11
N VAL A 539 -21.66 -18.61 -4.85
CA VAL A 539 -22.15 -17.70 -3.80
C VAL A 539 -20.99 -16.90 -3.21
N ILE A 540 -21.07 -15.58 -3.27
CA ILE A 540 -20.07 -14.65 -2.74
C ILE A 540 -20.68 -13.93 -1.53
N TRP A 541 -20.10 -14.16 -0.36
CA TRP A 541 -20.55 -13.59 0.90
C TRP A 541 -19.78 -12.33 1.26
N THR A 542 -20.45 -11.19 1.16
CA THR A 542 -19.91 -9.86 1.51
C THR A 542 -20.57 -9.25 2.75
N ALA A 543 -21.55 -9.96 3.33
CA ALA A 543 -22.36 -9.46 4.42
C ALA A 543 -21.65 -9.61 5.77
N GLY A 544 -21.47 -8.49 6.47
CA GLY A 544 -21.06 -8.48 7.87
C GLY A 544 -19.57 -8.71 8.11
N VAL A 545 -19.06 -8.00 9.11
CA VAL A 545 -17.69 -8.14 9.61
C VAL A 545 -17.78 -8.38 11.12
N THR A 546 -16.92 -9.26 11.63
CA THR A 546 -16.74 -9.54 13.06
C THR A 546 -15.25 -9.55 13.41
N THR A 547 -14.90 -9.68 14.68
CA THR A 547 -13.51 -9.60 15.14
C THR A 547 -12.75 -10.92 14.99
N GLU A 548 -11.41 -10.84 15.02
CA GLU A 548 -10.54 -12.01 15.02
C GLU A 548 -10.68 -12.82 16.31
N ASN A 549 -10.63 -14.16 16.21
CA ASN A 549 -10.82 -15.08 17.35
C ASN A 549 -9.84 -14.81 18.50
N VAL A 550 -8.61 -14.38 18.17
CA VAL A 550 -7.59 -14.08 19.18
C VAL A 550 -8.04 -13.02 20.19
N LEU A 551 -8.96 -12.13 19.81
CA LEU A 551 -9.52 -11.14 20.73
C LEU A 551 -10.40 -11.77 21.80
N GLU A 552 -10.93 -12.99 21.63
CA GLU A 552 -11.70 -13.69 22.67
C GLU A 552 -10.88 -13.86 23.95
N SER A 553 -9.58 -14.13 23.84
CA SER A 553 -8.64 -14.28 24.96
C SER A 553 -8.37 -12.97 25.73
N VAL A 554 -8.63 -11.81 25.13
CA VAL A 554 -8.37 -10.51 25.75
C VAL A 554 -9.45 -10.23 26.81
N THR A 555 -9.05 -10.07 28.07
CA THR A 555 -10.00 -9.85 29.19
C THR A 555 -10.48 -8.41 29.34
N LEU A 556 -9.93 -7.48 28.55
CA LEU A 556 -10.36 -6.08 28.53
C LEU A 556 -11.77 -5.96 27.90
N GLY A 557 -12.54 -4.97 28.36
CA GLY A 557 -13.96 -4.82 28.00
C GLY A 557 -14.24 -4.85 26.49
N LYS A 558 -15.31 -5.53 26.10
CA LYS A 558 -15.76 -5.71 24.71
C LYS A 558 -17.22 -5.34 24.54
N ASP A 559 -17.59 -4.95 23.32
CA ASP A 559 -19.00 -4.81 22.93
C ASP A 559 -19.64 -6.17 22.61
N ARG A 560 -20.96 -6.17 22.34
CA ARG A 560 -21.72 -7.38 21.97
C ARG A 560 -21.25 -8.06 20.68
N LYS A 561 -20.44 -7.39 19.86
CA LYS A 561 -19.89 -7.89 18.59
C LYS A 561 -18.44 -8.37 18.74
N GLY A 562 -17.89 -8.36 19.95
CA GLY A 562 -16.52 -8.80 20.24
C GLY A 562 -15.45 -7.74 19.94
N ARG A 563 -15.82 -6.48 19.70
CA ARG A 563 -14.87 -5.37 19.50
C ARG A 563 -14.40 -4.82 20.84
N LEU A 564 -13.14 -4.43 20.92
CA LEU A 564 -12.53 -3.85 22.12
C LEU A 564 -13.13 -2.47 22.39
N LEU A 565 -13.67 -2.25 23.59
CA LEU A 565 -14.21 -0.95 24.00
C LEU A 565 -13.07 0.03 24.26
N THR A 566 -13.11 1.18 23.60
CA THR A 566 -12.10 2.22 23.78
C THR A 566 -12.69 3.51 24.32
N ASN A 567 -11.91 4.25 25.11
CA ASN A 567 -12.23 5.64 25.46
C ASN A 567 -11.97 6.59 24.27
N GLU A 568 -12.21 7.90 24.46
CA GLU A 568 -11.97 8.92 23.44
C GLU A 568 -10.49 9.09 23.02
N PHE A 569 -9.55 8.51 23.76
CA PHE A 569 -8.12 8.53 23.45
C PHE A 569 -7.64 7.24 22.75
N LEU A 570 -8.57 6.34 22.41
CA LEU A 570 -8.35 5.02 21.81
C LEU A 570 -7.71 3.99 22.74
N GLN A 571 -7.68 4.25 24.05
CA GLN A 571 -7.21 3.29 25.06
C GLN A 571 -8.29 2.26 25.37
N VAL A 572 -7.89 1.01 25.58
CA VAL A 572 -8.80 -0.14 25.74
C VAL A 572 -9.12 -0.38 27.21
N GLY A 573 -10.41 -0.40 27.55
CA GLY A 573 -10.88 -0.63 28.92
C GLY A 573 -10.27 0.38 29.90
N SER A 574 -9.72 -0.12 31.02
CA SER A 574 -9.04 0.68 32.04
C SER A 574 -7.52 0.77 31.84
N SER A 575 -6.98 0.27 30.72
CA SER A 575 -5.54 0.22 30.50
C SER A 575 -5.02 1.50 29.86
N GLU A 576 -3.98 2.09 30.45
CA GLU A 576 -3.35 3.30 29.90
C GLU A 576 -2.41 3.02 28.72
N ASN A 577 -1.94 1.77 28.61
CA ASN A 577 -0.86 1.37 27.69
C ASN A 577 -1.33 0.47 26.55
N VAL A 578 -2.62 0.15 26.49
CA VAL A 578 -3.21 -0.71 25.45
C VAL A 578 -4.21 0.09 24.64
N PHE A 579 -4.05 0.08 23.33
CA PHE A 579 -4.83 0.86 22.36
C PHE A 579 -5.47 -0.06 21.33
N ALA A 580 -6.59 0.36 20.73
CA ALA A 580 -7.21 -0.36 19.62
C ALA A 580 -7.74 0.58 18.54
N VAL A 581 -7.62 0.17 17.27
CA VAL A 581 -8.04 0.94 16.09
C VAL A 581 -8.63 0.04 15.01
N GLY A 582 -9.38 0.64 14.08
CA GLY A 582 -10.03 -0.04 12.97
C GLY A 582 -11.17 -0.97 13.42
N ASP A 583 -11.47 -1.97 12.61
CA ASP A 583 -12.64 -2.85 12.77
C ASP A 583 -12.65 -3.63 14.10
N CYS A 584 -11.50 -3.81 14.74
CA CYS A 584 -11.38 -4.48 16.04
C CYS A 584 -11.75 -3.60 17.24
N ALA A 585 -11.88 -2.28 17.03
CA ALA A 585 -12.16 -1.31 18.08
C ALA A 585 -13.61 -0.82 18.00
N SER A 586 -14.19 -0.55 19.17
CA SER A 586 -15.48 0.12 19.32
C SER A 586 -15.23 1.46 20.01
N ILE A 587 -14.94 2.48 19.19
CA ILE A 587 -14.90 3.88 19.63
C ILE A 587 -16.25 4.55 19.37
N ILE A 588 -16.75 5.29 20.36
CA ILE A 588 -17.97 6.07 20.23
C ILE A 588 -17.67 7.36 19.47
N ASP A 589 -18.47 7.62 18.44
CA ASP A 589 -18.46 8.88 17.73
C ASP A 589 -19.10 9.97 18.62
N PRO A 590 -18.37 11.04 18.97
CA PRO A 590 -18.90 12.09 19.84
C PRO A 590 -20.10 12.84 19.23
N GLN A 591 -20.28 12.79 17.91
CA GLN A 591 -21.35 13.50 17.22
C GLN A 591 -22.66 12.71 17.21
N THR A 592 -22.58 11.38 17.17
CA THR A 592 -23.76 10.51 17.04
C THR A 592 -24.08 9.71 18.30
N GLY A 593 -23.12 9.58 19.23
CA GLY A 593 -23.24 8.71 20.40
C GLY A 593 -23.22 7.21 20.06
N LEU A 594 -23.02 6.85 18.78
CA LEU A 594 -22.94 5.48 18.30
C LEU A 594 -21.49 5.09 18.00
N PRO A 595 -21.16 3.78 17.97
CA PRO A 595 -19.84 3.35 17.55
C PRO A 595 -19.51 3.80 16.13
N CYS A 596 -18.29 4.29 15.90
CA CYS A 596 -17.80 4.64 14.57
C CYS A 596 -17.94 3.45 13.60
N PRO A 597 -18.25 3.70 12.32
CA PRO A 597 -18.37 2.65 11.33
C PRO A 597 -17.00 2.04 11.00
N PRO A 598 -16.94 0.73 10.69
CA PRO A 598 -15.70 0.02 10.35
C PRO A 598 -15.24 0.36 8.92
N THR A 599 -14.63 1.53 8.74
CA THR A 599 -14.14 1.98 7.43
C THR A 599 -12.65 2.30 7.46
N ALA A 600 -11.98 2.12 6.32
CA ALA A 600 -10.57 2.46 6.16
C ALA A 600 -10.26 3.92 6.53
N GLN A 601 -11.19 4.85 6.27
CA GLN A 601 -11.02 6.27 6.64
C GLN A 601 -10.95 6.48 8.16
N HIS A 602 -11.83 5.82 8.92
CA HIS A 602 -11.78 5.85 10.38
C HIS A 602 -10.52 5.17 10.87
N ALA A 603 -10.18 3.99 10.34
CA ALA A 603 -8.97 3.26 10.74
C ALA A 603 -7.69 4.09 10.54
N ILE A 604 -7.54 4.79 9.40
CA ILE A 604 -6.42 5.71 9.13
C ILE A 604 -6.32 6.77 10.22
N ARG A 605 -7.43 7.46 10.52
CA ARG A 605 -7.44 8.56 11.48
C ARG A 605 -7.23 8.06 12.91
N GLN A 606 -7.87 6.96 13.28
CA GLN A 606 -7.68 6.30 14.57
C GLN A 606 -6.21 5.89 14.75
N GLY A 607 -5.61 5.27 13.73
CA GLY A 607 -4.19 4.89 13.74
C GLY A 607 -3.26 6.10 13.96
N GLU A 608 -3.52 7.21 13.26
CA GLU A 608 -2.76 8.44 13.46
C GLU A 608 -2.84 8.93 14.91
N ILE A 609 -4.06 9.06 15.46
CA ILE A 609 -4.31 9.53 16.83
C ILE A 609 -3.71 8.59 17.88
N ALA A 610 -3.92 7.28 17.76
CA ALA A 610 -3.33 6.30 18.65
C ALA A 610 -1.79 6.40 18.63
N GLY A 611 -1.19 6.55 17.45
CA GLY A 611 0.25 6.79 17.32
C GLY A 611 0.71 8.07 18.01
N LYS A 612 -0.07 9.16 17.98
CA LYS A 612 0.25 10.41 18.71
C LYS A 612 0.14 10.23 20.22
N ASN A 613 -0.90 9.55 20.69
CA ASN A 613 -1.17 9.35 22.11
C ASN A 613 -0.11 8.43 22.73
N ILE A 614 0.21 7.30 22.08
CA ILE A 614 1.33 6.43 22.48
C ILE A 614 2.63 7.24 22.49
N ALA A 615 2.90 8.04 21.46
CA ALA A 615 4.12 8.84 21.43
C ALA A 615 4.19 9.88 22.57
N SER A 616 3.06 10.43 22.98
CA SER A 616 2.99 11.40 24.08
C SER A 616 3.28 10.74 25.42
N LEU A 617 2.73 9.54 25.66
CA LEU A 617 2.99 8.76 26.87
C LEU A 617 4.46 8.31 26.96
N VAL A 618 5.01 7.79 25.87
CA VAL A 618 6.43 7.38 25.81
C VAL A 618 7.36 8.57 26.00
N LYS A 619 7.06 9.75 25.43
CA LYS A 619 7.85 10.97 25.65
C LYS A 619 7.79 11.43 27.10
N TYR A 620 6.63 11.30 27.74
CA TYR A 620 6.51 11.58 29.17
C TYR A 620 7.39 10.63 29.99
N GLU A 621 7.38 9.32 29.69
CA GLU A 621 8.24 8.33 30.35
C GLU A 621 9.73 8.67 30.20
N LEU A 622 10.16 9.09 29.00
CA LEU A 622 11.56 9.42 28.70
C LEU A 622 12.03 10.75 29.28
N THR A 623 11.16 11.76 29.36
CA THR A 623 11.58 13.17 29.60
C THR A 623 10.91 13.82 30.79
N GLN A 624 9.91 13.18 31.38
CA GLN A 624 9.02 13.73 32.42
C GLN A 624 8.28 15.00 31.98
N LYS A 625 8.21 15.27 30.66
CA LYS A 625 7.44 16.39 30.10
C LYS A 625 6.06 15.92 29.67
N TYR A 626 5.05 16.42 30.36
CA TYR A 626 3.66 16.06 30.09
C TYR A 626 3.17 16.68 28.78
N THR A 627 2.45 15.89 27.99
CA THR A 627 1.73 16.34 26.79
C THR A 627 0.31 15.81 26.85
N LEU A 628 -0.68 16.67 26.61
CA LEU A 628 -2.08 16.28 26.61
C LEU A 628 -2.37 15.28 25.49
N LEU A 629 -3.14 14.23 25.81
CA LEU A 629 -3.61 13.27 24.82
C LEU A 629 -4.63 13.92 23.88
N GLU A 630 -4.57 13.55 22.60
CA GLU A 630 -5.51 14.01 21.58
C GLU A 630 -6.75 13.12 21.59
N ARG A 631 -7.92 13.73 21.78
CA ARG A 631 -9.21 13.04 21.65
C ARG A 631 -9.45 12.70 20.19
N PHE A 632 -10.00 11.53 19.93
CA PHE A 632 -10.46 11.15 18.61
C PHE A 632 -11.76 11.89 18.29
N ASP A 633 -11.65 12.82 17.34
CA ASP A 633 -12.78 13.47 16.70
C ASP A 633 -12.53 13.45 15.19
N TYR A 634 -13.40 12.77 14.46
CA TYR A 634 -13.27 12.61 13.02
C TYR A 634 -14.61 12.64 12.33
N LYS A 635 -14.74 13.59 11.40
CA LYS A 635 -15.83 13.62 10.43
C LYS A 635 -15.34 13.12 9.08
N THR A 636 -16.05 12.14 8.53
CA THR A 636 -15.76 11.59 7.19
C THR A 636 -15.88 12.71 6.15
N ARG A 637 -14.86 12.86 5.29
CA ARG A 637 -14.81 13.93 4.27
C ARG A 637 -15.57 13.61 2.98
N GLY A 638 -15.93 12.34 2.82
CA GLY A 638 -16.71 11.84 1.72
C GLY A 638 -16.76 10.33 1.70
N THR A 639 -17.73 9.79 1.00
CA THR A 639 -17.92 8.35 0.82
C THR A 639 -18.31 8.10 -0.62
N MET A 640 -17.78 7.05 -1.25
CA MET A 640 -17.99 6.74 -2.66
C MET A 640 -18.07 5.23 -2.87
N ALA A 641 -18.78 4.82 -3.93
CA ALA A 641 -18.88 3.44 -4.39
C ALA A 641 -18.93 3.40 -5.92
N THR A 642 -18.39 2.35 -6.53
CA THR A 642 -18.64 2.02 -7.94
C THR A 642 -19.86 1.09 -8.07
N VAL A 643 -20.52 1.12 -9.22
CA VAL A 643 -21.70 0.28 -9.52
C VAL A 643 -21.57 -0.45 -10.87
N GLY A 644 -20.33 -0.62 -11.35
CA GLY A 644 -20.01 -1.16 -12.68
C GLY A 644 -20.29 -0.18 -13.83
N LYS A 645 -19.90 -0.57 -15.05
CA LYS A 645 -20.11 0.18 -16.32
C LYS A 645 -19.63 1.63 -16.25
N ARG A 646 -18.48 1.87 -15.61
CA ARG A 646 -17.87 3.19 -15.41
C ARG A 646 -18.80 4.20 -14.71
N LYS A 647 -19.67 3.72 -13.81
CA LYS A 647 -20.55 4.57 -12.99
C LYS A 647 -20.23 4.42 -11.51
N GLY A 648 -20.44 5.49 -10.78
CA GLY A 648 -20.32 5.50 -9.33
C GLY A 648 -21.32 6.44 -8.67
N VAL A 649 -21.31 6.42 -7.35
CA VAL A 649 -22.08 7.31 -6.48
C VAL A 649 -21.18 7.82 -5.38
N GLY A 650 -21.38 9.05 -4.93
CA GLY A 650 -20.56 9.59 -3.87
C GLY A 650 -21.05 10.89 -3.26
N VAL A 651 -20.53 11.18 -2.08
CA VAL A 651 -20.55 12.50 -1.46
C VAL A 651 -19.12 12.92 -1.21
N ILE A 652 -18.74 14.14 -1.61
CA ILE A 652 -17.44 14.73 -1.30
C ILE A 652 -17.67 16.16 -0.81
N PHE A 653 -17.17 16.49 0.38
CA PHE A 653 -17.40 17.81 1.00
C PHE A 653 -18.89 18.22 1.02
N GLY A 654 -19.79 17.25 1.17
CA GLY A 654 -21.25 17.47 1.15
C GLY A 654 -21.89 17.50 -0.23
N ILE A 655 -21.10 17.54 -1.32
CA ILE A 655 -21.61 17.57 -2.69
C ILE A 655 -21.88 16.15 -3.17
N LYS A 656 -23.12 15.88 -3.59
CA LYS A 656 -23.54 14.60 -4.18
C LYS A 656 -23.08 14.52 -5.63
N ILE A 657 -22.36 13.46 -5.98
CA ILE A 657 -21.85 13.19 -7.33
C ILE A 657 -22.35 11.83 -7.81
N LEU A 658 -22.66 11.74 -9.11
CA LEU A 658 -23.31 10.57 -9.72
C LEU A 658 -22.68 10.21 -11.07
N GLY A 659 -22.85 8.96 -11.50
CA GLY A 659 -22.54 8.49 -12.84
C GLY A 659 -21.04 8.48 -13.14
N ILE A 660 -20.68 8.86 -14.36
CA ILE A 660 -19.29 8.79 -14.86
C ILE A 660 -18.36 9.76 -14.13
N VAL A 661 -18.87 10.92 -13.71
CA VAL A 661 -18.09 11.90 -12.94
C VAL A 661 -17.71 11.33 -11.58
N ALA A 662 -18.67 10.68 -10.90
CA ALA A 662 -18.40 10.01 -9.63
C ALA A 662 -17.39 8.85 -9.78
N TRP A 663 -17.49 8.06 -10.85
CA TRP A 663 -16.53 7.01 -11.16
C TRP A 663 -15.11 7.55 -11.39
N PHE A 664 -14.95 8.63 -12.17
CA PHE A 664 -13.65 9.24 -12.41
C PHE A 664 -13.01 9.80 -11.14
N ILE A 665 -13.82 10.47 -10.31
CA ILE A 665 -13.37 11.00 -9.03
C ILE A 665 -13.01 9.86 -8.06
N TRP A 666 -13.79 8.79 -8.01
CA TRP A 666 -13.49 7.59 -7.23
C TRP A 666 -12.11 7.05 -7.59
N ARG A 667 -11.81 6.87 -8.88
CA ARG A 667 -10.50 6.38 -9.36
C ARG A 667 -9.37 7.29 -8.90
N THR A 668 -9.52 8.59 -9.14
CA THR A 668 -8.50 9.58 -8.80
C THR A 668 -8.25 9.66 -7.29
N PHE A 669 -9.32 9.63 -6.49
CA PHE A 669 -9.22 9.69 -5.03
C PHE A 669 -8.54 8.45 -4.47
N TYR A 670 -9.00 7.25 -4.81
CA TYR A 670 -8.45 6.01 -4.26
C TYR A 670 -7.03 5.73 -4.76
N LEU A 671 -6.72 6.07 -6.02
CA LEU A 671 -5.35 6.05 -6.53
C LEU A 671 -4.43 6.93 -5.69
N ASN A 672 -4.87 8.12 -5.28
CA ASN A 672 -4.08 8.99 -4.42
C ASN A 672 -3.87 8.39 -3.00
N LYS A 673 -4.80 7.55 -2.53
CA LYS A 673 -4.73 6.91 -1.21
C LYS A 673 -3.82 5.68 -1.14
N ILE A 674 -3.46 5.07 -2.27
CA ILE A 674 -2.45 3.99 -2.30
C ILE A 674 -1.13 4.53 -1.72
N PRO A 675 -0.51 3.90 -0.72
CA PRO A 675 0.66 4.50 -0.07
C PRO A 675 1.93 4.55 -0.93
N SER A 676 2.12 3.60 -1.85
CA SER A 676 3.34 3.45 -2.64
C SER A 676 3.22 4.09 -4.03
N ARG A 677 4.13 4.99 -4.40
CA ARG A 677 4.18 5.61 -5.73
C ARG A 677 4.35 4.59 -6.86
N ALA A 678 5.13 3.53 -6.64
CA ALA A 678 5.31 2.48 -7.62
C ALA A 678 4.00 1.70 -7.87
N HIS A 679 3.23 1.45 -6.82
CA HIS A 679 1.94 0.75 -6.92
C HIS A 679 0.88 1.66 -7.56
N LYS A 680 0.88 2.96 -7.24
CA LYS A 680 0.05 3.95 -7.98
C LYS A 680 0.31 3.90 -9.48
N PHE A 681 1.58 3.95 -9.88
CA PHE A 681 1.93 3.90 -11.30
C PHE A 681 1.45 2.61 -11.96
N ARG A 682 1.64 1.47 -11.30
CA ARG A 682 1.17 0.16 -11.78
C ARG A 682 -0.36 0.11 -11.96
N VAL A 683 -1.13 0.60 -10.99
CA VAL A 683 -2.59 0.72 -11.12
C VAL A 683 -2.99 1.64 -12.27
N ILE A 684 -2.29 2.76 -12.50
CA ILE A 684 -2.53 3.62 -13.67
C ILE A 684 -2.32 2.84 -14.97
N VAL A 685 -1.25 2.04 -15.05
CA VAL A 685 -0.96 1.21 -16.22
C VAL A 685 -2.09 0.21 -16.43
N ASP A 686 -2.47 -0.58 -15.42
CA ASP A 686 -3.56 -1.56 -15.51
C ASP A 686 -4.86 -0.94 -16.02
N TRP A 687 -5.24 0.19 -15.43
CA TRP A 687 -6.41 0.97 -15.79
C TRP A 687 -6.40 1.52 -17.20
N THR A 688 -5.21 1.84 -17.72
CA THR A 688 -5.01 2.32 -19.08
C THR A 688 -5.06 1.15 -20.06
N THR A 689 -4.41 0.03 -19.73
CA THR A 689 -4.36 -1.17 -20.57
C THR A 689 -5.72 -1.86 -20.64
N ASP A 690 -6.49 -1.95 -19.56
CA ASP A 690 -7.86 -2.49 -19.56
C ASP A 690 -8.77 -1.72 -20.54
N THR A 691 -8.57 -0.40 -20.63
CA THR A 691 -9.35 0.44 -21.56
C THR A 691 -9.02 0.16 -23.04
N ILE A 692 -7.81 -0.31 -23.35
CA ILE A 692 -7.29 -0.48 -24.72
C ILE A 692 -7.36 -1.95 -25.17
N PHE A 693 -6.97 -2.88 -24.30
CA PHE A 693 -6.74 -4.30 -24.61
C PHE A 693 -7.75 -5.25 -23.97
N GLY A 694 -8.67 -4.74 -23.16
CA GLY A 694 -9.62 -5.58 -22.41
C GLY A 694 -8.95 -6.29 -21.23
N ARG A 695 -9.65 -7.29 -20.70
CA ARG A 695 -9.25 -8.04 -19.49
C ARG A 695 -8.65 -9.38 -19.88
N ASP A 696 -7.54 -9.75 -19.23
CA ASP A 696 -7.01 -11.11 -19.33
C ASP A 696 -8.05 -12.10 -18.80
N ILE A 697 -8.16 -13.28 -19.40
CA ILE A 697 -9.03 -14.38 -18.93
C ILE A 697 -8.25 -15.67 -18.66
N ALA A 698 -6.92 -15.61 -18.65
CA ALA A 698 -6.07 -16.74 -18.28
C ALA A 698 -6.35 -17.16 -16.83
N ARG A 699 -6.78 -18.42 -16.66
CA ARG A 699 -7.01 -19.03 -15.34
C ARG A 699 -5.72 -19.63 -14.79
N LEU A 700 -5.22 -19.08 -13.69
CA LEU A 700 -4.11 -19.68 -12.93
C LEU A 700 -4.63 -20.78 -12.00
N LYS A 701 -3.90 -21.89 -11.94
CA LYS A 701 -4.19 -22.99 -11.00
C LYS A 701 -3.88 -22.56 -9.58
N THR A 702 -4.74 -22.95 -8.65
CA THR A 702 -4.54 -22.65 -7.23
C THR A 702 -3.50 -23.58 -6.61
N PRO A 703 -2.76 -23.17 -5.56
CA PRO A 703 -1.84 -24.06 -4.86
C PRO A 703 -2.51 -25.36 -4.34
N VAL A 704 -3.80 -25.30 -3.98
CA VAL A 704 -4.58 -26.47 -3.54
C VAL A 704 -4.77 -27.48 -4.68
N GLU A 705 -5.04 -27.01 -5.91
CA GLU A 705 -5.07 -27.87 -7.11
C GLU A 705 -3.70 -28.45 -7.46
N LEU A 706 -2.63 -27.70 -7.20
CA LEU A 706 -1.26 -28.17 -7.41
C LEU A 706 -0.87 -29.27 -6.39
N ILE A 707 -1.27 -29.11 -5.13
CA ILE A 707 -0.97 -30.06 -4.06
C ILE A 707 -1.82 -31.35 -4.18
N SER A 708 -3.12 -31.24 -4.47
CA SER A 708 -3.99 -32.41 -4.68
C SER A 708 -3.54 -33.32 -5.83
N ARG A 709 -2.95 -32.74 -6.90
CA ARG A 709 -2.30 -33.51 -7.97
C ARG A 709 -0.98 -34.16 -7.55
N SER A 710 -0.28 -33.61 -6.57
CA SER A 710 0.99 -34.17 -6.08
C SER A 710 0.77 -35.38 -5.16
N SER A 711 -0.35 -35.43 -4.44
CA SER A 711 -0.77 -36.60 -3.66
C SER A 711 -1.22 -37.80 -4.51
N GLU A 712 -1.47 -37.61 -5.81
CA GLU A 712 -1.70 -38.70 -6.77
C GLU A 712 -0.39 -39.22 -7.41
N ARG A 713 0.76 -38.58 -7.15
CA ARG A 713 2.08 -38.97 -7.69
C ARG A 713 3.06 -39.54 -6.64
N ILE A 714 2.61 -39.74 -5.41
CA ILE A 714 3.33 -40.43 -4.33
C ILE A 714 2.55 -41.70 -4.04
#